data_AF-A0A954YHP1-F1
#
_entry.id   AF-A0A954YHP1-F1
#
_cell.length_a   1.000
_cell.length_b   1.000
_cell.length_c   1.000
_cell.angle_alpha   90.00
_cell.angle_beta   90.00
_cell.angle_gamma   90.00
#
_symmetry.space_group_name_H-M   'P 1'
#
loop_
_entity.id
_entity.type
_entity.pdbx_description
1 polymer ?
#
loop_
_entity_poly.entity_id
_entity_poly.type
_entity_poly.pdbx_seq_one_letter_code
_entity_poly.pdbx_strand_id
1 'polypeptide(L)'
;MKRSGPVALIVLLWLGIGAPAEAWANDALTRALTELNAKIPTDVNEYSRDSASAADAAARDVQTAAAQCGQLIVSPEPTDPVAQVLELVDAKHQVDRLLRATLARRTEFATLAADPRRVERASAFLSICSRLIDLSGRLRYQLFDSLHATVSQREQNPASIRALLSGLAARKSSIGAVVLTNRFLIPPSRQSGAGSPLGASDAASLLRMIASTGDTELLPHVADFVFDEATPPELVVQAAETIRYLGMPQEPLPGQDPTLPEPTVLADELYDRLQNLPLLRLSRESRQRRANLYAWLETCMRLGEAGPSYRWGASDVRPGDWFLMRNPSPYNLFTDLSPGLFTHVGIVTDYRGDDGIRRFVLVDLPERGTTMQTTNYDTFVQRTLHFIVLRHEDPQVAAAMAAAARSMIGNPTQFDLNFRTDRIESLRGQPLAGKKIHTYCAGLLLLCAMQSSAPRADFFPLPEHPAGGNTVTNLARLGLSFGENFVSPTGALFAPKMQIVGTRHSMYDPTREIQEVVYDHFAQQLKDRRLNPSPDLYQSVRLALAEAAQQNPLLARAMASAAKVSTDIDLVAAAKAAAVVETLDQIAFDARDGFTGARMAIRAGDEATLRSTGYEDEAIAAILAYRSRHNALYDRWRAGQLSPRELRVELVKYYASYGAERLDQRFFSDPE
;
A
#
# COMPACT_ATOMS: atom_id res chain seq x y z
N MET A 1 36.26 -71.19 20.76
CA MET A 1 35.56 -70.55 19.62
C MET A 1 34.09 -70.91 19.77
N LYS A 2 33.08 -70.05 19.94
CA LYS A 2 32.90 -68.60 19.79
C LYS A 2 32.05 -68.06 20.96
N ARG A 3 32.14 -66.74 21.16
CA ARG A 3 31.76 -65.91 22.30
C ARG A 3 30.25 -65.87 22.61
N SER A 4 29.89 -66.02 23.88
CA SER A 4 28.63 -65.57 24.49
C SER A 4 28.93 -64.32 25.32
N GLY A 5 28.44 -63.15 24.88
CA GLY A 5 28.51 -61.91 25.64
C GLY A 5 27.30 -61.76 26.56
N PRO A 6 27.44 -61.11 27.73
CA PRO A 6 26.31 -60.83 28.60
C PRO A 6 25.52 -59.63 28.05
N VAL A 7 24.19 -59.80 28.11
CA VAL A 7 23.19 -58.76 27.88
C VAL A 7 23.43 -57.64 28.89
N ALA A 8 23.92 -56.50 28.41
CA ALA A 8 23.98 -55.26 29.17
C ALA A 8 22.72 -54.44 28.88
N LEU A 9 21.87 -54.40 29.90
CA LEU A 9 20.76 -53.51 30.14
C LEU A 9 21.19 -52.04 29.96
N ILE A 10 20.73 -51.36 28.91
CA ILE A 10 20.69 -49.88 28.86
C ILE A 10 19.22 -49.49 28.87
N VAL A 11 18.77 -49.17 30.07
CA VAL A 11 17.46 -48.64 30.39
C VAL A 11 17.57 -47.12 30.49
N LEU A 12 16.75 -46.43 29.70
CA LEU A 12 16.11 -45.14 29.95
C LEU A 12 16.98 -43.93 30.33
N LEU A 13 17.23 -43.08 29.33
CA LEU A 13 17.45 -41.63 29.51
C LEU A 13 16.85 -40.87 28.31
N TRP A 14 15.55 -41.08 28.06
CA TRP A 14 14.74 -40.30 27.10
C TRP A 14 13.34 -40.05 27.66
N LEU A 15 13.29 -39.48 28.87
CA LEU A 15 12.10 -38.81 29.41
C LEU A 15 12.41 -37.31 29.53
N GLY A 16 12.81 -36.71 28.42
CA GLY A 16 12.50 -35.31 28.18
C GLY A 16 11.03 -35.29 27.77
N ILE A 17 10.14 -34.92 28.68
CA ILE A 17 8.75 -34.57 28.37
C ILE A 17 8.86 -33.38 27.40
N GLY A 18 8.84 -33.68 26.10
CA GLY A 18 8.77 -32.65 25.08
C GLY A 18 7.45 -31.93 25.28
N ALA A 19 7.50 -30.63 25.57
CA ALA A 19 6.32 -29.80 25.42
C ALA A 19 5.77 -30.03 24.01
N PRO A 20 4.45 -30.16 23.82
CA PRO A 20 3.87 -30.34 22.50
C PRO A 20 4.38 -29.21 21.58
N ALA A 21 4.74 -29.53 20.33
CA ALA A 21 5.30 -28.57 19.37
C ALA A 21 4.45 -27.29 19.25
N GLU A 22 3.14 -27.43 19.47
CA GLU A 22 2.16 -26.37 19.62
C GLU A 22 2.51 -25.34 20.72
N ALA A 23 2.77 -25.80 21.94
CA ALA A 23 3.10 -24.93 23.07
C ALA A 23 4.43 -24.20 22.84
N TRP A 24 5.39 -24.82 22.14
CA TRP A 24 6.67 -24.21 21.84
C TRP A 24 6.56 -23.11 20.78
N ALA A 25 5.81 -23.33 19.70
CA ALA A 25 5.66 -22.32 18.64
C ALA A 25 4.91 -21.08 19.12
N ASN A 26 3.87 -21.26 19.93
CA ASN A 26 3.10 -20.17 20.50
C ASN A 26 3.93 -19.34 21.49
N ASP A 27 4.72 -20.04 22.31
CA ASP A 27 5.71 -19.41 23.18
C ASP A 27 6.81 -18.68 22.39
N ALA A 28 7.27 -19.22 21.26
CA ALA A 28 8.26 -18.57 20.41
C ALA A 28 7.72 -17.27 19.77
N LEU A 29 6.50 -17.28 19.26
CA LEU A 29 5.86 -16.08 18.69
C LEU A 29 5.62 -15.01 19.76
N THR A 30 5.12 -15.41 20.92
CA THR A 30 4.88 -14.51 22.06
C THR A 30 6.17 -13.88 22.56
N ARG A 31 7.25 -14.68 22.70
CA ARG A 31 8.59 -14.18 23.06
C ARG A 31 9.13 -13.21 22.02
N ALA A 32 9.06 -13.54 20.73
CA ALA A 32 9.53 -12.66 19.66
C ALA A 32 8.78 -11.31 19.64
N LEU A 33 7.46 -11.32 19.87
CA LEU A 33 6.66 -10.09 19.98
C LEU A 33 7.03 -9.25 21.20
N THR A 34 7.34 -9.90 22.32
CA THR A 34 7.78 -9.24 23.55
C THR A 34 9.15 -8.59 23.37
N GLU A 35 10.09 -9.30 22.72
CA GLU A 35 11.40 -8.77 22.33
C GLU A 35 11.23 -7.56 21.40
N LEU A 36 10.44 -7.66 20.33
CA LEU A 36 10.19 -6.56 19.41
C LEU A 36 9.65 -5.32 20.14
N ASN A 37 8.67 -5.49 21.02
CA ASN A 37 8.12 -4.39 21.80
C ASN A 37 9.18 -3.74 22.70
N ALA A 38 10.08 -4.53 23.29
CA ALA A 38 11.17 -4.03 24.14
C ALA A 38 12.28 -3.31 23.35
N LYS A 39 12.46 -3.60 22.06
CA LYS A 39 13.48 -2.95 21.21
C LYS A 39 13.02 -1.62 20.60
N ILE A 40 11.74 -1.28 20.71
CA ILE A 40 11.22 -0.03 20.16
C ILE A 40 11.33 1.10 21.19
N PRO A 41 12.03 2.19 20.85
CA PRO A 41 12.19 3.33 21.75
C PRO A 41 10.86 3.94 22.24
N THR A 42 10.79 4.17 23.55
CA THR A 42 9.66 4.85 24.21
C THR A 42 9.95 6.31 24.55
N ASP A 43 11.20 6.77 24.35
CA ASP A 43 11.59 8.18 24.31
C ASP A 43 12.07 8.60 22.89
N VAL A 44 11.83 9.84 22.42
CA VAL A 44 12.31 10.30 21.10
C VAL A 44 13.84 10.48 21.08
N ASN A 45 14.46 10.62 22.24
CA ASN A 45 15.91 10.74 22.40
C ASN A 45 16.64 9.40 22.24
N GLU A 46 15.94 8.29 22.40
CA GLU A 46 16.46 6.91 22.31
C GLU A 46 16.57 6.39 20.87
N TYR A 47 15.92 7.06 19.91
CA TYR A 47 16.02 6.67 18.50
C TYR A 47 17.45 6.87 17.99
N SER A 48 18.03 5.80 17.48
CA SER A 48 19.39 5.75 16.98
C SER A 48 19.51 4.70 15.88
N ARG A 49 20.63 4.69 15.17
CA ARG A 49 20.94 3.62 14.21
C ARG A 49 20.91 2.24 14.87
N ASP A 50 21.42 2.15 16.11
CA ASP A 50 21.47 0.89 16.85
C ASP A 50 20.08 0.41 17.25
N SER A 51 19.21 1.30 17.73
CA SER A 51 17.82 0.93 18.05
C SER A 51 17.06 0.51 16.78
N ALA A 52 17.29 1.18 15.64
CA ALA A 52 16.69 0.79 14.37
C ALA A 52 17.16 -0.59 13.90
N SER A 53 18.45 -0.90 14.03
CA SER A 53 19.01 -2.22 13.71
C SER A 53 18.47 -3.31 14.65
N ALA A 54 18.36 -3.03 15.95
CA ALA A 54 17.79 -3.97 16.92
C ALA A 54 16.31 -4.26 16.65
N ALA A 55 15.52 -3.24 16.31
CA ALA A 55 14.12 -3.40 15.94
C ALA A 55 13.96 -4.20 14.64
N ASP A 56 14.84 -4.00 13.65
CA ASP A 56 14.87 -4.81 12.42
C ASP A 56 15.14 -6.30 12.72
N ALA A 57 16.16 -6.61 13.52
CA ALA A 57 16.45 -7.99 13.93
C ALA A 57 15.23 -8.64 14.61
N ALA A 58 14.64 -7.96 15.61
CA ALA A 58 13.48 -8.48 16.33
C ALA A 58 12.24 -8.64 15.43
N ALA A 59 12.04 -7.76 14.44
CA ALA A 59 10.97 -7.88 13.46
C ALA A 59 11.13 -9.14 12.59
N ARG A 60 12.36 -9.50 12.20
CA ARG A 60 12.65 -10.74 11.46
C ARG A 60 12.38 -11.98 12.31
N ASP A 61 12.66 -11.92 13.60
CA ASP A 61 12.37 -13.02 14.54
C ASP A 61 10.85 -13.24 14.65
N VAL A 62 10.05 -12.17 14.78
CA VAL A 62 8.58 -12.26 14.75
C VAL A 62 8.09 -12.88 13.44
N GLN A 63 8.65 -12.42 12.31
CA GLN A 63 8.28 -12.93 10.99
C GLN A 63 8.62 -14.43 10.81
N THR A 64 9.67 -14.90 11.49
CA THR A 64 10.11 -16.31 11.48
C THR A 64 9.22 -17.16 12.38
N ALA A 65 8.98 -16.72 13.61
CA ALA A 65 8.09 -17.41 14.55
C ALA A 65 6.65 -17.52 14.01
N ALA A 66 6.13 -16.45 13.39
CA ALA A 66 4.81 -16.48 12.76
C ALA A 66 4.74 -17.46 11.58
N ALA A 67 5.83 -17.64 10.85
CA ALA A 67 5.89 -18.63 9.78
C ALA A 67 5.89 -20.07 10.32
N GLN A 68 6.61 -20.32 11.42
CA GLN A 68 6.63 -21.62 12.11
C GLN A 68 5.24 -21.97 12.66
N CYS A 69 4.57 -21.01 13.32
CA CYS A 69 3.17 -21.16 13.72
C CYS A 69 2.25 -21.48 12.52
N GLY A 70 2.44 -20.80 11.39
CA GLY A 70 1.72 -21.10 10.15
C GLY A 70 1.98 -22.49 9.56
N GLN A 71 3.17 -23.07 9.76
CA GLN A 71 3.51 -24.42 9.32
C GLN A 71 2.80 -25.50 10.14
N LEU A 72 2.55 -25.25 11.43
CA LEU A 72 1.81 -26.18 12.29
C LEU A 72 0.35 -26.37 11.84
N ILE A 73 -0.24 -25.36 11.19
CA ILE A 73 -1.60 -25.43 10.64
C ILE A 73 -1.70 -26.47 9.51
N VAL A 74 -0.64 -26.63 8.70
CA VAL A 74 -0.62 -27.60 7.59
C VAL A 74 0.01 -28.92 7.98
N SER A 75 0.48 -29.06 9.23
CA SER A 75 1.08 -30.29 9.73
C SER A 75 0.03 -31.39 9.91
N PRO A 76 0.37 -32.67 9.67
CA PRO A 76 -0.49 -33.81 10.00
C PRO A 76 -0.60 -34.07 11.52
N GLU A 77 0.19 -33.38 12.36
CA GLU A 77 0.13 -33.50 13.81
C GLU A 77 -1.19 -32.94 14.39
N PRO A 78 -1.68 -33.49 15.53
CA PRO A 78 -2.92 -33.03 16.15
C PRO A 78 -2.74 -31.65 16.79
N THR A 79 -2.95 -30.60 16.01
CA THR A 79 -3.05 -29.21 16.46
C THR A 79 -4.50 -28.72 16.35
N ASP A 80 -4.84 -27.60 17.00
CA ASP A 80 -6.07 -26.84 16.70
C ASP A 80 -5.76 -25.70 15.71
N PRO A 81 -5.99 -25.87 14.40
CA PRO A 81 -5.72 -24.85 13.38
C PRO A 81 -6.51 -23.55 13.62
N VAL A 82 -7.69 -23.63 14.24
CA VAL A 82 -8.48 -22.42 14.53
C VAL A 82 -7.79 -21.61 15.62
N ALA A 83 -7.33 -22.25 16.70
CA ALA A 83 -6.59 -21.57 17.77
C ALA A 83 -5.31 -20.91 17.22
N GLN A 84 -4.56 -21.65 16.38
CA GLN A 84 -3.31 -21.16 15.77
C GLN A 84 -3.52 -19.95 14.86
N VAL A 85 -4.55 -19.97 14.01
CA VAL A 85 -4.92 -18.81 13.20
C VAL A 85 -5.28 -17.60 14.06
N LEU A 86 -6.05 -17.80 15.14
CA LEU A 86 -6.45 -16.71 16.01
C LEU A 86 -5.26 -16.10 16.74
N GLU A 87 -4.24 -16.89 17.09
CA GLU A 87 -2.99 -16.40 17.64
C GLU A 87 -2.20 -15.54 16.64
N LEU A 88 -2.11 -15.98 15.38
CA LEU A 88 -1.50 -15.17 14.33
C LEU A 88 -2.24 -13.83 14.13
N VAL A 89 -3.57 -13.81 14.28
CA VAL A 89 -4.37 -12.58 14.23
C VAL A 89 -4.02 -11.66 15.38
N ASP A 90 -3.87 -12.20 16.59
CA ASP A 90 -3.49 -11.43 17.78
C ASP A 90 -2.07 -10.87 17.65
N ALA A 91 -1.13 -11.64 17.10
CA ALA A 91 0.22 -11.20 16.77
C ALA A 91 0.22 -10.02 15.79
N LYS A 92 -0.55 -10.10 14.70
CA LYS A 92 -0.70 -8.98 13.76
C LYS A 92 -1.27 -7.74 14.45
N HIS A 93 -2.31 -7.89 15.27
CA HIS A 93 -2.88 -6.75 15.99
C HIS A 93 -1.90 -6.12 16.98
N GLN A 94 -1.02 -6.90 17.60
CA GLN A 94 0.05 -6.37 18.44
C GLN A 94 1.03 -5.52 17.64
N VAL A 95 1.48 -5.98 16.47
CA VAL A 95 2.34 -5.19 15.58
C VAL A 95 1.63 -3.92 15.10
N ASP A 96 0.34 -3.98 14.75
CA ASP A 96 -0.43 -2.80 14.35
C ASP A 96 -0.57 -1.77 15.48
N ARG A 97 -0.77 -2.23 16.73
CA ARG A 97 -0.79 -1.34 17.91
C ARG A 97 0.57 -0.70 18.13
N LEU A 98 1.65 -1.46 17.97
CA LEU A 98 3.02 -1.00 18.13
C LEU A 98 3.39 0.05 17.07
N LEU A 99 3.00 -0.17 15.81
CA LEU A 99 3.13 0.81 14.74
C LEU A 99 2.36 2.10 15.05
N ARG A 100 1.10 2.01 15.48
CA ARG A 100 0.30 3.19 15.86
C ARG A 100 0.91 3.95 17.02
N ALA A 101 1.37 3.23 18.06
CA ALA A 101 2.03 3.83 19.21
C ALA A 101 3.32 4.54 18.80
N THR A 102 4.12 3.94 17.90
CA THR A 102 5.32 4.54 17.34
C THR A 102 4.97 5.81 16.56
N LEU A 103 4.05 5.73 15.57
CA LEU A 103 3.62 6.88 14.76
C LEU A 103 3.01 8.02 15.59
N ALA A 104 2.38 7.74 16.72
CA ALA A 104 1.85 8.77 17.61
C ALA A 104 2.93 9.74 18.10
N ARG A 105 4.18 9.28 18.18
CA ARG A 105 5.34 10.04 18.69
C ARG A 105 6.00 10.96 17.68
N ARG A 106 5.60 10.88 16.41
CA ARG A 106 6.17 11.71 15.31
C ARG A 106 6.20 13.21 15.64
N THR A 107 5.22 13.71 16.40
CA THR A 107 5.10 15.14 16.73
C THR A 107 6.10 15.57 17.81
N GLU A 108 6.61 14.64 18.62
CA GLU A 108 7.57 14.93 19.70
C GLU A 108 8.93 15.39 19.12
N PHE A 109 9.30 14.95 17.92
CA PHE A 109 10.55 15.36 17.25
C PHE A 109 10.64 16.87 17.00
N ALA A 110 9.51 17.54 16.78
CA ALA A 110 9.46 18.99 16.62
C ALA A 110 9.87 19.74 17.90
N THR A 111 9.79 19.09 19.06
CA THR A 111 10.14 19.69 20.37
C THR A 111 11.61 19.52 20.75
N LEU A 112 12.35 18.67 20.02
CA LEU A 112 13.78 18.49 20.22
C LEU A 112 14.57 19.74 19.78
N ALA A 113 15.71 19.96 20.44
CA ALA A 113 16.65 21.01 20.07
C ALA A 113 17.04 20.89 18.58
N ALA A 114 17.20 22.04 17.91
CA ALA A 114 17.55 22.11 16.50
C ALA A 114 19.05 21.85 16.28
N ASP A 115 19.47 20.61 16.53
CA ASP A 115 20.83 20.11 16.32
C ASP A 115 20.84 18.93 15.30
N PRO A 116 22.02 18.52 14.79
CA PRO A 116 22.11 17.42 13.83
C PRO A 116 21.57 16.07 14.34
N ARG A 117 21.55 15.84 15.65
CA ARG A 117 21.03 14.58 16.22
C ARG A 117 19.52 14.48 16.10
N ARG A 118 18.80 15.61 16.00
CA ARG A 118 17.35 15.60 15.77
C ARG A 118 16.99 14.91 14.46
N VAL A 119 17.73 15.21 13.37
CA VAL A 119 17.52 14.58 12.06
C VAL A 119 17.89 13.10 12.13
N GLU A 120 19.04 12.75 12.72
CA GLU A 120 19.45 11.35 12.89
C GLU A 120 18.41 10.50 13.64
N ARG A 121 17.84 11.05 14.72
CA ARG A 121 16.77 10.39 15.49
C ARG A 121 15.50 10.24 14.65
N ALA A 122 15.12 11.26 13.87
CA ALA A 122 13.97 11.18 12.96
C ALA A 122 14.18 10.10 11.88
N SER A 123 15.38 10.00 11.30
CA SER A 123 15.75 8.95 10.34
C SER A 123 15.67 7.54 10.94
N ALA A 124 16.14 7.36 12.18
CA ALA A 124 16.00 6.11 12.91
C ALA A 124 14.53 5.76 13.21
N PHE A 125 13.72 6.75 13.58
CA PHE A 125 12.27 6.60 13.74
C PHE A 125 11.57 6.16 12.45
N LEU A 126 11.89 6.79 11.32
CA LEU A 126 11.35 6.43 10.01
C LEU A 126 11.74 5.01 9.62
N SER A 127 12.99 4.59 9.91
CA SER A 127 13.47 3.23 9.68
C SER A 127 12.66 2.20 10.46
N ILE A 128 12.37 2.47 11.74
CA ILE A 128 11.54 1.59 12.60
C ILE A 128 10.09 1.56 12.08
N CYS A 129 9.50 2.70 11.73
CA CYS A 129 8.15 2.76 11.18
C CYS A 129 8.02 1.96 9.89
N SER A 130 8.97 2.13 8.96
CA SER A 130 9.02 1.38 7.70
C SER A 130 9.07 -0.13 7.98
N ARG A 131 9.93 -0.56 8.89
CA ARG A 131 10.05 -1.98 9.27
C ARG A 131 8.76 -2.55 9.88
N LEU A 132 8.07 -1.79 10.72
CA LEU A 132 6.80 -2.21 11.32
C LEU A 132 5.65 -2.28 10.29
N ILE A 133 5.62 -1.35 9.33
CA ILE A 133 4.67 -1.39 8.20
C ILE A 133 4.89 -2.66 7.39
N ASP A 134 6.14 -2.96 7.03
CA ASP A 134 6.51 -4.15 6.27
C ASP A 134 6.16 -5.43 7.04
N LEU A 135 6.49 -5.49 8.34
CA LEU A 135 6.17 -6.63 9.19
C LEU A 135 4.65 -6.84 9.27
N SER A 136 3.86 -5.78 9.48
CA SER A 136 2.40 -5.89 9.50
C SER A 136 1.84 -6.44 8.17
N GLY A 137 2.36 -5.97 7.04
CA GLY A 137 1.99 -6.49 5.72
C GLY A 137 2.36 -7.96 5.55
N ARG A 138 3.57 -8.37 5.93
CA ARG A 138 4.02 -9.77 5.84
C ARG A 138 3.25 -10.70 6.77
N LEU A 139 2.85 -10.23 7.96
CA LEU A 139 1.95 -10.97 8.85
C LEU A 139 0.54 -11.09 8.26
N ARG A 140 0.01 -10.04 7.62
CA ARG A 140 -1.27 -10.11 6.87
C ARG A 140 -1.18 -11.18 5.77
N TYR A 141 -0.09 -11.22 5.03
CA TYR A 141 0.13 -12.24 3.98
C TYR A 141 0.24 -13.65 4.56
N GLN A 142 1.00 -13.83 5.64
CA GLN A 142 1.11 -15.13 6.33
C GLN A 142 -0.26 -15.60 6.83
N LEU A 143 -1.05 -14.69 7.41
CA LEU A 143 -2.41 -14.96 7.86
C LEU A 143 -3.33 -15.38 6.72
N PHE A 144 -3.22 -14.74 5.55
CA PHE A 144 -3.98 -15.13 4.36
C PHE A 144 -3.75 -16.61 4.01
N ASP A 145 -2.47 -17.02 3.90
CA ASP A 145 -2.10 -18.40 3.60
C ASP A 145 -2.61 -19.38 4.68
N SER A 146 -2.40 -19.06 5.95
CA SER A 146 -2.81 -19.86 7.10
C SER A 146 -4.34 -20.00 7.25
N LEU A 147 -5.09 -18.93 6.97
CA LEU A 147 -6.54 -18.93 6.94
C LEU A 147 -7.08 -19.81 5.81
N HIS A 148 -6.52 -19.70 4.60
CA HIS A 148 -6.93 -20.54 3.48
C HIS A 148 -6.71 -22.02 3.78
N ALA A 149 -5.55 -22.38 4.31
CA ALA A 149 -5.27 -23.76 4.72
C ALA A 149 -6.27 -24.25 5.78
N THR A 150 -6.53 -23.45 6.81
CA THR A 150 -7.49 -23.77 7.88
C THR A 150 -8.90 -23.97 7.34
N VAL A 151 -9.37 -23.07 6.48
CA VAL A 151 -10.68 -23.15 5.86
C VAL A 151 -10.82 -24.41 5.02
N SER A 152 -9.81 -24.72 4.17
CA SER A 152 -9.83 -25.94 3.35
C SER A 152 -9.85 -27.23 4.19
N GLN A 153 -9.11 -27.30 5.29
CA GLN A 153 -9.11 -28.47 6.17
C GLN A 153 -10.42 -28.63 6.97
N ARG A 154 -11.07 -27.52 7.31
CA ARG A 154 -12.24 -27.50 8.22
C ARG A 154 -13.56 -27.31 7.49
N GLU A 155 -13.57 -27.21 6.17
CA GLU A 155 -14.76 -26.92 5.36
C GLU A 155 -15.91 -27.90 5.62
N GLN A 156 -15.59 -29.18 5.85
CA GLN A 156 -16.57 -30.23 6.14
C GLN A 156 -17.10 -30.19 7.58
N ASN A 157 -16.60 -29.28 8.43
CA ASN A 157 -17.01 -29.11 9.82
C ASN A 157 -17.60 -27.72 10.06
N PRO A 158 -18.93 -27.54 9.90
CA PRO A 158 -19.60 -26.25 10.08
C PRO A 158 -19.46 -25.66 11.49
N ALA A 159 -19.27 -26.48 12.53
CA ALA A 159 -19.03 -25.97 13.88
C ALA A 159 -17.66 -25.31 13.99
N SER A 160 -16.63 -25.90 13.37
CA SER A 160 -15.29 -25.34 13.32
C SER A 160 -15.24 -24.03 12.52
N ILE A 161 -15.94 -23.96 11.37
CA ILE A 161 -16.02 -22.73 10.58
C ILE A 161 -16.75 -21.62 11.34
N ARG A 162 -17.84 -21.94 12.06
CA ARG A 162 -18.55 -20.96 12.90
C ARG A 162 -17.70 -20.47 14.08
N ALA A 163 -16.91 -21.36 14.69
CA ALA A 163 -15.94 -20.96 15.72
C ALA A 163 -14.88 -20.01 15.15
N LEU A 164 -14.35 -20.31 13.96
CA LEU A 164 -13.41 -19.43 13.26
C LEU A 164 -14.03 -18.07 12.93
N LEU A 165 -15.23 -18.05 12.33
CA LEU A 165 -15.96 -16.81 12.03
C LEU A 165 -16.19 -15.96 13.29
N SER A 166 -16.64 -16.58 14.38
CA SER A 166 -16.85 -15.89 15.65
C SER A 166 -15.55 -15.32 16.23
N GLY A 167 -14.48 -16.12 16.24
CA GLY A 167 -13.17 -15.70 16.73
C GLY A 167 -12.56 -14.55 15.91
N LEU A 168 -12.72 -14.58 14.59
CA LEU A 168 -12.26 -13.53 13.69
C LEU A 168 -13.11 -12.25 13.80
N ALA A 169 -14.43 -12.39 13.95
CA ALA A 169 -15.35 -11.27 14.15
C ALA A 169 -15.08 -10.54 15.47
N ALA A 170 -14.86 -11.29 16.57
CA ALA A 170 -14.48 -10.73 17.87
C ALA A 170 -13.19 -9.89 17.80
N ARG A 171 -12.26 -10.31 16.94
CA ARG A 171 -10.98 -9.63 16.72
C ARG A 171 -11.06 -8.55 15.63
N LYS A 172 -12.17 -8.42 14.90
CA LYS A 172 -12.29 -7.56 13.71
C LYS A 172 -11.18 -7.81 12.67
N SER A 173 -10.87 -9.08 12.43
CA SER A 173 -9.80 -9.47 11.50
C SER A 173 -10.18 -9.15 10.05
N SER A 174 -9.61 -8.09 9.47
CA SER A 174 -9.88 -7.70 8.08
C SER A 174 -9.47 -8.79 7.08
N ILE A 175 -8.30 -9.41 7.26
CA ILE A 175 -7.87 -10.52 6.41
C ILE A 175 -8.74 -11.78 6.60
N GLY A 176 -9.25 -12.00 7.81
CA GLY A 176 -10.25 -13.03 8.09
C GLY A 176 -11.53 -12.81 7.28
N ALA A 177 -12.00 -11.57 7.21
CA ALA A 177 -13.17 -11.22 6.39
C ALA A 177 -12.90 -11.47 4.91
N VAL A 178 -11.72 -11.11 4.40
CA VAL A 178 -11.32 -11.39 3.00
C VAL A 178 -11.39 -12.87 2.68
N VAL A 179 -10.74 -13.73 3.48
CA VAL A 179 -10.69 -15.17 3.19
C VAL A 179 -12.07 -15.83 3.32
N LEU A 180 -12.84 -15.49 4.36
CA LEU A 180 -14.17 -16.06 4.55
C LEU A 180 -15.18 -15.58 3.51
N THR A 181 -15.11 -14.31 3.07
CA THR A 181 -15.95 -13.77 1.99
C THR A 181 -15.70 -14.50 0.68
N ASN A 182 -14.43 -14.65 0.29
CA ASN A 182 -14.05 -15.38 -0.93
C ASN A 182 -14.56 -16.82 -0.97
N ARG A 183 -14.66 -17.47 0.20
CA ARG A 183 -15.12 -18.86 0.28
C ARG A 183 -16.62 -19.02 0.47
N PHE A 184 -17.25 -18.17 1.28
CA PHE A 184 -18.59 -18.42 1.81
C PHE A 184 -19.63 -17.36 1.47
N LEU A 185 -19.24 -16.15 1.03
CA LEU A 185 -20.16 -15.12 0.56
C LEU A 185 -20.27 -15.15 -0.98
N ILE A 186 -20.49 -16.34 -1.52
CA ILE A 186 -20.63 -16.56 -2.97
C ILE A 186 -22.09 -16.34 -3.37
N PRO A 187 -22.38 -15.53 -4.41
CA PRO A 187 -23.72 -15.39 -4.97
C PRO A 187 -24.43 -16.73 -5.14
N PRO A 188 -25.66 -16.91 -4.63
CA PRO A 188 -26.38 -18.18 -4.71
C PRO A 188 -26.46 -18.76 -6.13
N SER A 189 -26.60 -17.94 -7.17
CA SER A 189 -26.61 -18.40 -8.56
C SER A 189 -25.31 -19.07 -9.03
N ARG A 190 -24.17 -18.74 -8.40
CA ARG A 190 -22.83 -19.25 -8.76
C ARG A 190 -22.41 -20.46 -7.92
N GLN A 191 -23.22 -20.89 -6.95
CA GLN A 191 -22.91 -22.06 -6.12
C GLN A 191 -23.10 -23.34 -6.94
N SER A 192 -21.99 -24.02 -7.26
CA SER A 192 -21.99 -25.28 -8.02
C SER A 192 -21.97 -26.47 -7.05
N GLY A 193 -23.06 -27.23 -6.95
CA GLY A 193 -23.12 -28.48 -6.16
C GLY A 193 -23.84 -28.35 -4.81
N ALA A 194 -23.46 -29.19 -3.83
CA ALA A 194 -23.99 -29.12 -2.47
C ALA A 194 -23.68 -27.71 -1.92
N GLY A 195 -24.73 -26.95 -1.56
CA GLY A 195 -24.63 -25.52 -1.22
C GLY A 195 -23.63 -25.21 -0.10
N SER A 196 -23.34 -23.92 0.10
CA SER A 196 -22.42 -23.45 1.14
C SER A 196 -22.71 -24.14 2.50
N PRO A 197 -21.69 -24.62 3.23
CA PRO A 197 -21.88 -25.21 4.56
C PRO A 197 -22.39 -24.19 5.60
N LEU A 198 -22.42 -22.91 5.23
CA LEU A 198 -22.89 -21.80 6.04
C LEU A 198 -24.30 -21.35 5.63
N GLY A 199 -25.16 -21.14 6.63
CA GLY A 199 -26.54 -20.69 6.42
C GLY A 199 -26.68 -19.17 6.35
N ALA A 200 -27.91 -18.69 6.17
CA ALA A 200 -28.20 -17.25 6.10
C ALA A 200 -27.75 -16.46 7.35
N SER A 201 -27.80 -17.07 8.54
CA SER A 201 -27.34 -16.44 9.78
C SER A 201 -25.82 -16.21 9.81
N ASP A 202 -25.07 -17.14 9.23
CA ASP A 202 -23.61 -17.06 9.12
C ASP A 202 -23.22 -16.01 8.07
N ALA A 203 -23.92 -15.97 6.93
CA ALA A 203 -23.75 -14.92 5.92
C ALA A 203 -24.03 -13.52 6.51
N ALA A 204 -25.10 -13.36 7.29
CA ALA A 204 -25.39 -12.11 7.99
C ALA A 204 -24.30 -11.75 9.02
N SER A 205 -23.71 -12.74 9.69
CA SER A 205 -22.60 -12.53 10.64
C SER A 205 -21.31 -12.12 9.92
N LEU A 206 -21.04 -12.72 8.75
CA LEU A 206 -19.93 -12.34 7.90
C LEU A 206 -20.10 -10.91 7.36
N LEU A 207 -21.28 -10.53 6.86
CA LEU A 207 -21.58 -9.15 6.44
C LEU A 207 -21.34 -8.13 7.57
N ARG A 208 -21.78 -8.44 8.81
CA ARG A 208 -21.48 -7.60 9.98
C ARG A 208 -19.99 -7.52 10.29
N MET A 209 -19.27 -8.63 10.15
CA MET A 209 -17.82 -8.65 10.32
C MET A 209 -17.15 -7.76 9.27
N ILE A 210 -17.51 -7.87 7.98
CA ILE A 210 -17.02 -7.00 6.89
C ILE A 210 -17.22 -5.52 7.27
N ALA A 211 -18.46 -5.13 7.61
CA ALA A 211 -18.77 -3.76 8.01
C ALA A 211 -17.91 -3.27 9.19
N SER A 212 -17.62 -4.15 10.16
CA SER A 212 -16.82 -3.79 11.35
C SER A 212 -15.32 -3.63 11.07
N THR A 213 -14.82 -4.24 10.00
CA THR A 213 -13.41 -4.17 9.59
C THR A 213 -13.11 -2.89 8.81
N GLY A 214 -14.09 -2.37 8.07
CA GLY A 214 -13.89 -1.23 7.17
C GLY A 214 -12.96 -1.54 5.99
N ASP A 215 -12.79 -2.81 5.61
CA ASP A 215 -11.91 -3.20 4.50
C ASP A 215 -12.64 -3.07 3.16
N THR A 216 -12.35 -1.99 2.42
CA THR A 216 -13.02 -1.66 1.15
C THR A 216 -12.67 -2.62 0.02
N GLU A 217 -11.63 -3.46 0.17
CA GLU A 217 -11.31 -4.53 -0.80
C GLU A 217 -12.44 -5.55 -0.95
N LEU A 218 -13.33 -5.61 0.04
CA LEU A 218 -14.48 -6.52 0.05
C LEU A 218 -15.71 -5.96 -0.67
N LEU A 219 -15.68 -4.69 -1.07
CA LEU A 219 -16.82 -4.05 -1.71
C LEU A 219 -17.29 -4.78 -2.99
N PRO A 220 -16.42 -5.23 -3.91
CA PRO A 220 -16.85 -6.01 -5.08
C PRO A 220 -17.61 -7.28 -4.73
N HIS A 221 -17.16 -8.01 -3.71
CA HIS A 221 -17.84 -9.23 -3.28
C HIS A 221 -19.22 -8.93 -2.66
N VAL A 222 -19.33 -7.84 -1.90
CA VAL A 222 -20.61 -7.44 -1.30
C VAL A 222 -21.57 -6.93 -2.40
N ALA A 223 -21.08 -6.18 -3.38
CA ALA A 223 -21.87 -5.71 -4.52
C ALA A 223 -22.38 -6.89 -5.37
N ASP A 224 -21.50 -7.81 -5.77
CA ASP A 224 -21.88 -9.05 -6.48
C ASP A 224 -22.98 -9.81 -5.74
N PHE A 225 -22.87 -9.88 -4.40
CA PHE A 225 -23.85 -10.56 -3.56
C PHE A 225 -25.20 -9.82 -3.48
N VAL A 226 -25.20 -8.48 -3.53
CA VAL A 226 -26.41 -7.65 -3.55
C VAL A 226 -27.19 -7.79 -4.86
N PHE A 227 -26.47 -7.79 -5.98
CA PHE A 227 -27.06 -7.79 -7.33
C PHE A 227 -27.44 -9.18 -7.83
N ASP A 228 -27.05 -10.24 -7.13
CA ASP A 228 -27.57 -11.57 -7.40
C ASP A 228 -29.07 -11.68 -7.08
N GLU A 229 -29.86 -12.08 -8.08
CA GLU A 229 -31.32 -12.18 -7.96
C GLU A 229 -31.75 -13.29 -7.00
N ALA A 230 -30.92 -14.31 -6.82
CA ALA A 230 -31.19 -15.44 -5.93
C ALA A 230 -30.81 -15.14 -4.47
N THR A 231 -30.14 -14.02 -4.16
CA THR A 231 -29.89 -13.59 -2.79
C THR A 231 -31.20 -13.30 -2.03
N PRO A 232 -31.39 -13.89 -0.82
CA PRO A 232 -32.56 -13.62 0.01
C PRO A 232 -32.74 -12.12 0.33
N PRO A 233 -33.96 -11.55 0.24
CA PRO A 233 -34.19 -10.11 0.43
C PRO A 233 -33.64 -9.53 1.74
N GLU A 234 -33.70 -10.29 2.82
CA GLU A 234 -33.12 -9.92 4.13
C GLU A 234 -31.61 -9.69 4.04
N LEU A 235 -30.90 -10.57 3.33
CA LEU A 235 -29.47 -10.48 3.16
C LEU A 235 -29.08 -9.37 2.17
N VAL A 236 -29.92 -9.07 1.17
CA VAL A 236 -29.73 -7.91 0.30
C VAL A 236 -29.75 -6.61 1.11
N VAL A 237 -30.73 -6.44 2.02
CA VAL A 237 -30.79 -5.25 2.89
C VAL A 237 -29.56 -5.16 3.80
N GLN A 238 -29.14 -6.26 4.41
CA GLN A 238 -27.94 -6.29 5.27
C GLN A 238 -26.65 -6.02 4.48
N ALA A 239 -26.55 -6.51 3.24
CA ALA A 239 -25.39 -6.27 2.37
C ALA A 239 -25.35 -4.83 1.85
N ALA A 240 -26.49 -4.25 1.48
CA ALA A 240 -26.60 -2.82 1.18
C ALA A 240 -26.21 -1.93 2.38
N GLU A 241 -26.59 -2.35 3.59
CA GLU A 241 -26.16 -1.66 4.81
C GLU A 241 -24.65 -1.79 5.04
N THR A 242 -24.07 -2.93 4.67
CA THR A 242 -22.62 -3.17 4.70
C THR A 242 -21.89 -2.24 3.73
N ILE A 243 -22.41 -2.05 2.50
CA ILE A 243 -21.89 -1.05 1.54
C ILE A 243 -21.90 0.35 2.17
N ARG A 244 -23.00 0.77 2.80
CA ARG A 244 -23.06 2.06 3.50
C ARG A 244 -21.99 2.20 4.59
N TYR A 245 -21.67 1.13 5.32
CA TYR A 245 -20.62 1.17 6.35
C TYR A 245 -19.21 1.21 5.76
N LEU A 246 -18.98 0.50 4.64
CA LEU A 246 -17.71 0.56 3.90
C LEU A 246 -17.52 1.91 3.19
N GLY A 247 -18.60 2.62 2.88
CA GLY A 247 -18.57 3.86 2.09
C GLY A 247 -19.14 3.61 0.69
N MET A 248 -20.01 4.50 0.24
CA MET A 248 -20.55 4.45 -1.11
C MET A 248 -19.51 4.98 -2.09
N PRO A 249 -19.17 4.26 -3.18
CA PRO A 249 -18.37 4.82 -4.25
C PRO A 249 -18.99 6.10 -4.80
N GLN A 250 -18.15 7.06 -5.16
CA GLN A 250 -18.64 8.33 -5.68
C GLN A 250 -18.86 8.23 -7.19
N GLU A 251 -19.87 8.95 -7.68
CA GLU A 251 -20.08 9.16 -9.11
C GLU A 251 -18.78 9.66 -9.76
N PRO A 252 -18.36 9.14 -10.93
CA PRO A 252 -17.20 9.64 -11.64
C PRO A 252 -17.30 11.15 -11.93
N LEU A 253 -16.17 11.85 -12.00
CA LEU A 253 -16.15 13.25 -12.39
C LEU A 253 -16.56 13.40 -13.87
N PRO A 254 -17.27 14.49 -14.25
CA PRO A 254 -17.51 14.79 -15.66
C PRO A 254 -16.18 14.89 -16.43
N GLY A 255 -16.04 14.13 -17.52
CA GLY A 255 -14.80 14.11 -18.32
C GLY A 255 -13.61 13.42 -17.64
N GLN A 256 -13.84 12.62 -16.59
CA GLN A 256 -12.82 11.81 -15.94
C GLN A 256 -12.07 10.93 -16.96
N ASP A 257 -10.78 10.72 -16.72
CA ASP A 257 -9.96 9.81 -17.51
C ASP A 257 -10.56 8.39 -17.50
N PRO A 258 -10.94 7.83 -18.67
CA PRO A 258 -11.60 6.53 -18.77
C PRO A 258 -10.68 5.35 -18.39
N THR A 259 -9.38 5.59 -18.19
CA THR A 259 -8.45 4.58 -17.68
C THR A 259 -8.49 4.43 -16.15
N LEU A 260 -9.20 5.33 -15.45
CA LEU A 260 -9.43 5.19 -14.01
C LEU A 260 -10.43 4.05 -13.75
N PRO A 261 -10.28 3.28 -12.65
CA PRO A 261 -11.23 2.23 -12.30
C PRO A 261 -12.64 2.77 -12.17
N GLU A 262 -13.60 2.04 -12.74
CA GLU A 262 -15.02 2.34 -12.55
C GLU A 262 -15.46 2.04 -11.11
N PRO A 263 -16.40 2.82 -10.56
CA PRO A 263 -17.03 2.50 -9.29
C PRO A 263 -17.65 1.09 -9.33
N THR A 264 -17.43 0.33 -8.27
CA THR A 264 -17.94 -1.04 -8.16
C THR A 264 -19.47 -1.12 -8.08
N VAL A 265 -20.09 -0.09 -7.51
CA VAL A 265 -21.54 0.06 -7.38
C VAL A 265 -21.84 1.54 -7.19
N LEU A 266 -22.87 2.04 -7.87
CA LEU A 266 -23.35 3.41 -7.75
C LEU A 266 -24.60 3.49 -6.86
N ALA A 267 -24.92 4.71 -6.42
CA ALA A 267 -26.03 4.95 -5.51
C ALA A 267 -27.39 4.66 -6.18
N ASP A 268 -27.53 4.95 -7.47
CA ASP A 268 -28.72 4.68 -8.28
C ASP A 268 -28.93 3.18 -8.52
N GLU A 269 -27.87 2.43 -8.83
CA GLU A 269 -27.92 0.98 -8.98
C GLU A 269 -28.39 0.30 -7.70
N LEU A 270 -27.82 0.71 -6.55
CA LEU A 270 -28.24 0.17 -5.25
C LEU A 270 -29.67 0.58 -4.89
N TYR A 271 -30.07 1.80 -5.26
CA TYR A 271 -31.42 2.32 -5.05
C TYR A 271 -32.45 1.47 -5.82
N ASP A 272 -32.23 1.24 -7.11
CA ASP A 272 -33.10 0.44 -7.97
C ASP A 272 -33.19 -1.00 -7.46
N ARG A 273 -32.07 -1.59 -7.03
CA ARG A 273 -32.06 -2.93 -6.44
C ARG A 273 -32.93 -3.00 -5.18
N LEU A 274 -32.80 -2.03 -4.27
CA LEU A 274 -33.60 -1.99 -3.04
C LEU A 274 -35.07 -1.69 -3.32
N GLN A 275 -35.39 -0.85 -4.31
CA GLN A 275 -36.76 -0.51 -4.68
C GLN A 275 -37.54 -1.77 -5.06
N ASN A 276 -36.92 -2.65 -5.84
CA ASN A 276 -37.54 -3.86 -6.40
C ASN A 276 -37.64 -5.05 -5.43
N LEU A 277 -37.21 -4.91 -4.17
CA LEU A 277 -37.32 -6.00 -3.19
C LEU A 277 -38.77 -6.28 -2.77
N PRO A 278 -39.17 -7.56 -2.66
CA PRO A 278 -40.52 -7.94 -2.25
C PRO A 278 -40.76 -7.66 -0.74
N LEU A 279 -41.43 -6.53 -0.44
CA LEU A 279 -41.67 -6.04 0.93
C LEU A 279 -42.30 -7.05 1.90
N LEU A 280 -43.14 -7.96 1.38
CA LEU A 280 -43.81 -8.99 2.16
C LEU A 280 -42.84 -10.07 2.68
N ARG A 281 -41.67 -10.21 2.05
CA ARG A 281 -40.61 -11.14 2.46
C ARG A 281 -39.61 -10.52 3.45
N LEU A 282 -39.80 -9.25 3.81
CA LEU A 282 -38.97 -8.55 4.77
C LEU A 282 -39.64 -8.52 6.15
N SER A 283 -38.84 -8.71 7.19
CA SER A 283 -39.15 -8.44 8.57
C SER A 283 -39.43 -6.96 8.78
N ARG A 284 -40.08 -6.62 9.90
CA ARG A 284 -40.36 -5.22 10.24
C ARG A 284 -39.08 -4.39 10.35
N GLU A 285 -38.04 -4.97 10.94
CA GLU A 285 -36.74 -4.32 11.10
C GLU A 285 -36.08 -4.04 9.74
N SER A 286 -36.05 -5.03 8.85
CA SER A 286 -35.45 -4.85 7.53
C SER A 286 -36.24 -3.92 6.62
N ARG A 287 -37.57 -3.84 6.77
CA ARG A 287 -38.36 -2.79 6.12
C ARG A 287 -37.94 -1.39 6.57
N GLN A 288 -37.69 -1.19 7.86
CA GLN A 288 -37.23 0.10 8.38
C GLN A 288 -35.81 0.42 7.89
N ARG A 289 -34.89 -0.55 7.94
CA ARG A 289 -33.52 -0.39 7.43
C ARG A 289 -33.51 -0.05 5.94
N ARG A 290 -34.29 -0.76 5.14
CA ARG A 290 -34.48 -0.46 3.70
C ARG A 290 -34.99 0.96 3.49
N ALA A 291 -36.01 1.41 4.23
CA ALA A 291 -36.54 2.78 4.10
C ALA A 291 -35.47 3.84 4.43
N ASN A 292 -34.66 3.60 5.47
CA ASN A 292 -33.56 4.50 5.83
C ASN A 292 -32.45 4.52 4.75
N LEU A 293 -32.11 3.35 4.20
CA LEU A 293 -31.14 3.24 3.10
C LEU A 293 -31.65 3.98 1.86
N TYR A 294 -32.92 3.81 1.52
CA TYR A 294 -33.54 4.47 0.37
C TYR A 294 -33.45 5.99 0.46
N ALA A 295 -33.86 6.58 1.59
CA ALA A 295 -33.76 8.04 1.80
C ALA A 295 -32.31 8.56 1.77
N TRP A 296 -31.37 7.76 2.26
CA TRP A 296 -29.94 8.07 2.17
C TRP A 296 -29.43 8.04 0.72
N LEU A 297 -29.80 7.01 -0.06
CA LEU A 297 -29.40 6.87 -1.46
C LEU A 297 -29.99 7.98 -2.35
N GLU A 298 -31.24 8.40 -2.13
CA GLU A 298 -31.82 9.57 -2.83
C GLU A 298 -31.00 10.84 -2.57
N THR A 299 -30.48 10.97 -1.36
CA THR A 299 -29.59 12.09 -1.01
C THR A 299 -28.27 11.99 -1.77
N CYS A 300 -27.65 10.80 -1.81
CA CYS A 300 -26.42 10.54 -2.56
C CYS A 300 -26.59 10.80 -4.07
N MET A 301 -27.65 10.29 -4.69
CA MET A 301 -27.91 10.51 -6.13
C MET A 301 -28.11 11.99 -6.47
N ARG A 302 -28.84 12.72 -5.63
CA ARG A 302 -29.18 14.13 -5.91
C ARG A 302 -28.05 15.10 -5.58
N LEU A 303 -27.34 14.87 -4.49
CA LEU A 303 -26.39 15.85 -3.93
C LEU A 303 -24.95 15.35 -3.94
N GLY A 304 -24.71 14.07 -4.19
CA GLY A 304 -23.46 13.40 -3.88
C GLY A 304 -23.28 13.28 -2.37
N GLU A 305 -22.07 13.56 -1.90
CA GLU A 305 -21.76 13.59 -0.47
C GLU A 305 -22.32 14.85 0.19
N ALA A 306 -23.41 14.72 0.95
CA ALA A 306 -24.06 15.83 1.64
C ALA A 306 -23.40 16.19 2.99
N GLY A 307 -22.65 15.27 3.59
CA GLY A 307 -22.03 15.43 4.91
C GLY A 307 -20.73 16.26 4.90
N PRO A 308 -20.24 16.70 6.08
CA PRO A 308 -18.97 17.41 6.19
C PRO A 308 -17.75 16.49 5.98
N SER A 309 -17.96 15.18 5.93
CA SER A 309 -16.92 14.17 5.72
C SER A 309 -17.39 13.10 4.74
N TYR A 310 -16.43 12.36 4.19
CA TYR A 310 -16.65 11.20 3.34
C TYR A 310 -16.01 9.98 3.99
N ARG A 311 -16.82 8.93 4.19
CA ARG A 311 -16.33 7.66 4.73
C ARG A 311 -15.90 6.75 3.58
N TRP A 312 -14.68 6.24 3.70
CA TRP A 312 -14.18 5.17 2.87
C TRP A 312 -13.36 4.19 3.73
N GLY A 313 -13.99 3.06 4.02
CA GLY A 313 -13.49 2.03 4.91
C GLY A 313 -13.33 2.52 6.35
N ALA A 314 -12.14 2.29 6.91
CA ALA A 314 -11.76 2.80 8.21
C ALA A 314 -11.39 4.30 8.23
N SER A 315 -11.38 4.96 7.07
CA SER A 315 -11.06 6.40 6.96
C SER A 315 -12.34 7.24 6.86
N ASP A 316 -12.38 8.36 7.57
CA ASP A 316 -13.42 9.39 7.48
C ASP A 316 -12.75 10.71 7.14
N VAL A 317 -12.70 11.06 5.86
CA VAL A 317 -11.92 12.21 5.36
C VAL A 317 -12.74 13.48 5.29
N ARG A 318 -12.09 14.63 5.45
CA ARG A 318 -12.69 15.98 5.43
C ARG A 318 -11.91 16.88 4.49
N PRO A 319 -12.55 17.96 3.97
CA PRO A 319 -11.81 18.95 3.21
C PRO A 319 -10.70 19.55 4.09
N GLY A 320 -9.49 19.62 3.54
CA GLY A 320 -8.28 20.10 4.23
C GLY A 320 -7.39 18.99 4.77
N ASP A 321 -7.85 17.74 4.78
CA ASP A 321 -7.01 16.61 5.16
C ASP A 321 -5.88 16.40 4.15
N TRP A 322 -4.69 16.07 4.63
CA TRP A 322 -3.53 15.72 3.80
C TRP A 322 -3.43 14.22 3.65
N PHE A 323 -3.29 13.76 2.43
CA PHE A 323 -3.06 12.37 2.09
C PHE A 323 -1.57 12.17 1.82
N LEU A 324 -0.95 11.23 2.51
CA LEU A 324 0.46 10.86 2.32
C LEU A 324 0.51 9.39 1.91
N MET A 325 1.09 9.11 0.73
CA MET A 325 1.21 7.74 0.22
C MET A 325 2.64 7.24 0.15
N ARG A 326 2.80 5.95 0.46
CA ARG A 326 4.02 5.18 0.26
C ARG A 326 3.83 4.32 -0.99
N ASN A 327 4.60 4.64 -2.02
CA ASN A 327 4.80 3.81 -3.21
C ASN A 327 6.30 3.68 -3.47
N PRO A 328 6.78 2.54 -4.01
CA PRO A 328 8.16 2.42 -4.45
C PRO A 328 8.55 3.59 -5.36
N SER A 329 9.65 4.27 -5.03
CA SER A 329 10.08 5.45 -5.77
C SER A 329 11.59 5.67 -5.63
N PRO A 330 12.29 6.09 -6.70
CA PRO A 330 13.69 6.52 -6.58
C PRO A 330 13.90 7.73 -5.67
N TYR A 331 12.84 8.50 -5.40
CA TYR A 331 12.91 9.71 -4.58
C TYR A 331 12.96 9.40 -3.07
N ASN A 332 12.82 8.13 -2.67
CA ASN A 332 12.79 7.67 -1.27
C ASN A 332 14.00 8.13 -0.43
N LEU A 333 15.18 8.23 -1.03
CA LEU A 333 16.42 8.54 -0.33
C LEU A 333 17.05 9.86 -0.82
N PHE A 334 16.24 10.80 -1.32
CA PHE A 334 16.74 12.09 -1.83
C PHE A 334 17.03 13.10 -0.72
N THR A 335 16.57 12.84 0.49
CA THR A 335 16.65 13.76 1.63
C THR A 335 17.40 13.11 2.81
N ASP A 336 17.86 13.92 3.76
CA ASP A 336 18.44 13.45 5.01
C ASP A 336 17.39 12.84 5.97
N LEU A 337 16.10 13.15 5.79
CA LEU A 337 14.97 12.41 6.38
C LEU A 337 14.72 11.09 5.65
N SER A 338 15.71 10.20 5.73
CA SER A 338 15.73 8.89 5.08
C SER A 338 15.66 7.74 6.10
N PRO A 339 14.98 6.61 5.79
CA PRO A 339 14.26 6.36 4.55
C PRO A 339 12.98 7.22 4.47
N GLY A 340 12.71 7.77 3.29
CA GLY A 340 11.48 8.51 3.02
C GLY A 340 10.29 7.56 3.13
N LEU A 341 9.46 7.75 4.16
CA LEU A 341 8.32 6.88 4.42
C LEU A 341 7.18 7.10 3.42
N PHE A 342 7.05 8.32 2.91
CA PHE A 342 6.05 8.71 1.92
C PHE A 342 6.73 9.37 0.72
N THR A 343 6.18 9.13 -0.47
CA THR A 343 6.77 9.53 -1.75
C THR A 343 5.91 10.47 -2.55
N HIS A 344 4.62 10.53 -2.23
CA HIS A 344 3.70 11.45 -2.86
C HIS A 344 2.62 11.86 -1.89
N VAL A 345 1.98 12.98 -2.20
CA VAL A 345 0.98 13.62 -1.34
C VAL A 345 -0.12 14.27 -2.16
N GLY A 346 -1.26 14.46 -1.52
CA GLY A 346 -2.36 15.27 -2.04
C GLY A 346 -3.18 15.88 -0.91
N ILE A 347 -4.12 16.74 -1.26
CA ILE A 347 -5.02 17.39 -0.30
C ILE A 347 -6.44 17.01 -0.66
N VAL A 348 -7.19 16.55 0.33
CA VAL A 348 -8.62 16.28 0.19
C VAL A 348 -9.36 17.60 0.18
N THR A 349 -10.25 17.79 -0.79
CA THR A 349 -11.23 18.88 -0.78
C THR A 349 -12.57 18.37 -1.28
N ASP A 350 -13.64 19.14 -1.04
CA ASP A 350 -14.88 18.94 -1.76
C ASP A 350 -14.88 19.67 -3.12
N TYR A 351 -15.54 19.09 -4.11
CA TYR A 351 -15.67 19.62 -5.46
C TYR A 351 -17.08 19.34 -5.99
N ARG A 352 -17.66 20.32 -6.70
CA ARG A 352 -18.91 20.17 -7.45
C ARG A 352 -18.59 20.42 -8.93
N GLY A 353 -18.76 19.39 -9.75
CA GLY A 353 -18.61 19.50 -11.19
C GLY A 353 -19.83 20.16 -11.84
N ASP A 354 -19.83 20.18 -13.17
CA ASP A 354 -20.92 20.76 -13.98
C ASP A 354 -22.26 20.01 -13.81
N ASP A 355 -22.21 18.78 -13.30
CA ASP A 355 -23.39 17.98 -12.93
C ASP A 355 -24.02 18.40 -11.59
N GLY A 356 -23.38 19.31 -10.84
CA GLY A 356 -23.85 19.79 -9.54
C GLY A 356 -23.68 18.80 -8.38
N ILE A 357 -23.14 17.60 -8.62
CA ILE A 357 -22.94 16.56 -7.61
C ILE A 357 -21.67 16.85 -6.80
N ARG A 358 -21.80 16.86 -5.46
CA ARG A 358 -20.67 17.09 -4.56
C ARG A 358 -19.88 15.81 -4.34
N ARG A 359 -18.56 15.90 -4.51
CA ARG A 359 -17.60 14.81 -4.31
C ARG A 359 -16.48 15.25 -3.41
N PHE A 360 -15.87 14.29 -2.74
CA PHE A 360 -14.58 14.42 -2.09
C PHE A 360 -13.51 13.93 -3.04
N VAL A 361 -12.61 14.84 -3.36
CA VAL A 361 -11.56 14.62 -4.34
C VAL A 361 -10.21 14.84 -3.70
N LEU A 362 -9.21 14.15 -4.23
CA LEU A 362 -7.81 14.43 -3.96
C LEU A 362 -7.27 15.35 -5.04
N VAL A 363 -6.73 16.50 -4.62
CA VAL A 363 -5.97 17.41 -5.49
C VAL A 363 -4.49 17.12 -5.29
N ASP A 364 -3.82 16.72 -6.36
CA ASP A 364 -2.40 16.43 -6.38
C ASP A 364 -1.71 17.02 -7.61
N LEU A 365 -0.39 17.14 -7.53
CA LEU A 365 0.43 17.66 -8.63
C LEU A 365 1.30 16.52 -9.16
N PRO A 366 0.88 15.84 -10.24
CA PRO A 366 1.67 14.79 -10.86
C PRO A 366 2.89 15.35 -11.61
N GLU A 367 3.91 14.53 -11.81
CA GLU A 367 5.12 14.87 -12.57
C GLU A 367 4.83 15.17 -14.05
N ARG A 368 3.74 14.60 -14.58
CA ARG A 368 3.26 14.81 -15.95
C ARG A 368 1.88 15.46 -15.93
N GLY A 369 1.65 16.38 -16.85
CA GLY A 369 0.42 17.16 -16.94
C GLY A 369 0.70 18.65 -17.06
N THR A 370 -0.29 19.38 -17.57
CA THR A 370 -0.24 20.84 -17.76
C THR A 370 -1.32 21.57 -16.98
N THR A 371 -2.19 20.83 -16.28
CA THR A 371 -3.24 21.36 -15.42
C THR A 371 -3.30 20.60 -14.10
N MET A 372 -3.77 21.28 -13.06
CA MET A 372 -3.98 20.70 -11.73
C MET A 372 -5.10 19.67 -11.81
N GLN A 373 -4.73 18.41 -11.57
CA GLN A 373 -5.64 17.29 -11.65
C GLN A 373 -6.44 17.14 -10.37
N THR A 374 -7.54 16.41 -10.48
CA THR A 374 -8.36 16.03 -9.34
C THR A 374 -8.93 14.65 -9.61
N THR A 375 -8.94 13.77 -8.61
CA THR A 375 -9.50 12.42 -8.70
C THR A 375 -10.39 12.16 -7.49
N ASN A 376 -11.50 11.45 -7.66
CA ASN A 376 -12.31 11.00 -6.52
C ASN A 376 -11.44 10.26 -5.49
N TYR A 377 -11.63 10.58 -4.22
CA TYR A 377 -10.79 10.03 -3.14
C TYR A 377 -10.77 8.50 -3.14
N ASP A 378 -11.94 7.87 -3.23
CA ASP A 378 -12.13 6.42 -3.30
C ASP A 378 -11.43 5.78 -4.50
N THR A 379 -11.46 6.40 -5.67
CA THR A 379 -10.72 5.94 -6.86
C THR A 379 -9.20 6.06 -6.66
N PHE A 380 -8.74 7.16 -6.08
CA PHE A 380 -7.30 7.42 -5.89
C PHE A 380 -6.67 6.38 -4.95
N VAL A 381 -7.28 6.14 -3.79
CA VAL A 381 -6.70 5.27 -2.76
C VAL A 381 -6.64 3.80 -3.15
N GLN A 382 -7.41 3.34 -4.13
CA GLN A 382 -7.35 1.97 -4.64
C GLN A 382 -5.95 1.60 -5.17
N ARG A 383 -5.19 2.58 -5.65
CA ARG A 383 -3.87 2.39 -6.27
C ARG A 383 -2.71 2.36 -5.27
N THR A 384 -2.97 2.58 -3.99
CA THR A 384 -1.94 2.81 -2.98
C THR A 384 -1.85 1.66 -1.98
N LEU A 385 -0.65 1.08 -1.79
CA LEU A 385 -0.44 -0.02 -0.84
C LEU A 385 -0.52 0.41 0.63
N HIS A 386 0.02 1.59 0.94
CA HIS A 386 0.00 2.16 2.27
C HIS A 386 -0.13 3.68 2.20
N PHE A 387 -1.03 4.21 3.01
CA PHE A 387 -1.21 5.65 3.16
C PHE A 387 -1.61 6.00 4.58
N ILE A 388 -1.39 7.26 4.93
CA ILE A 388 -2.01 7.90 6.08
C ILE A 388 -2.72 9.17 5.66
N VAL A 389 -3.72 9.56 6.45
CA VAL A 389 -4.44 10.82 6.32
C VAL A 389 -4.17 11.66 7.56
N LEU A 390 -3.68 12.88 7.35
CA LEU A 390 -3.39 13.85 8.39
C LEU A 390 -4.45 14.95 8.40
N ARG A 391 -4.95 15.31 9.58
CA ARG A 391 -5.95 16.38 9.77
C ARG A 391 -5.44 17.42 10.74
N HIS A 392 -5.51 18.69 10.35
CA HIS A 392 -5.19 19.78 11.26
C HIS A 392 -6.23 19.87 12.40
N GLU A 393 -5.77 20.08 13.64
CA GLU A 393 -6.66 20.17 14.81
C GLU A 393 -7.61 21.38 14.77
N ASP A 394 -7.15 22.49 14.17
CA ASP A 394 -7.96 23.69 13.94
C ASP A 394 -8.78 23.57 12.63
N PRO A 395 -10.12 23.55 12.70
CA PRO A 395 -10.99 23.50 11.52
C PRO A 395 -10.86 24.70 10.58
N GLN A 396 -10.48 25.88 11.07
CA GLN A 396 -10.31 27.07 10.23
C GLN A 396 -9.09 26.95 9.32
N VAL A 397 -8.00 26.40 9.86
CA VAL A 397 -6.79 26.08 9.09
C VAL A 397 -7.09 25.01 8.04
N ALA A 398 -7.80 23.94 8.43
CA ALA A 398 -8.24 22.91 7.48
C ALA A 398 -9.12 23.49 6.36
N ALA A 399 -10.08 24.36 6.69
CA ALA A 399 -10.94 25.01 5.71
C ALA A 399 -10.16 25.92 4.75
N ALA A 400 -9.14 26.64 5.23
CA ALA A 400 -8.28 27.46 4.39
C ALA A 400 -7.46 26.60 3.41
N MET A 401 -6.87 25.50 3.89
CA MET A 401 -6.15 24.55 3.02
C MET A 401 -7.06 23.92 1.97
N ALA A 402 -8.27 23.52 2.35
CA ALA A 402 -9.28 22.99 1.44
C ALA A 402 -9.66 24.01 0.35
N ALA A 403 -9.95 25.26 0.75
CA ALA A 403 -10.32 26.32 -0.18
C ALA A 403 -9.19 26.63 -1.16
N ALA A 404 -7.92 26.64 -0.68
CA ALA A 404 -6.75 26.79 -1.53
C ALA A 404 -6.66 25.68 -2.58
N ALA A 405 -6.72 24.41 -2.15
CA ALA A 405 -6.68 23.25 -3.03
C ALA A 405 -7.81 23.29 -4.08
N ARG A 406 -9.05 23.53 -3.64
CA ARG A 406 -10.23 23.65 -4.52
C ARG A 406 -10.08 24.75 -5.56
N SER A 407 -9.54 25.91 -5.18
CA SER A 407 -9.35 27.05 -6.08
C SER A 407 -8.30 26.79 -7.17
N MET A 408 -7.44 25.79 -6.99
CA MET A 408 -6.41 25.43 -7.95
C MET A 408 -6.86 24.36 -8.95
N ILE A 409 -7.99 23.69 -8.74
CA ILE A 409 -8.48 22.65 -9.67
C ILE A 409 -8.62 23.26 -11.07
N GLY A 410 -8.01 22.62 -12.06
CA GLY A 410 -7.99 23.10 -13.46
C GLY A 410 -7.00 24.23 -13.76
N ASN A 411 -6.30 24.78 -12.77
CA ASN A 411 -5.26 25.77 -13.02
C ASN A 411 -4.13 25.19 -13.88
N PRO A 412 -3.42 26.01 -14.68
CA PRO A 412 -2.18 25.59 -15.32
C PRO A 412 -1.14 25.14 -14.29
N THR A 413 -0.44 24.04 -14.55
CA THR A 413 0.60 23.52 -13.67
C THR A 413 1.93 23.32 -14.40
N GLN A 414 3.01 23.33 -13.62
CA GLN A 414 4.34 22.90 -14.05
C GLN A 414 5.03 22.22 -12.88
N PHE A 415 5.48 20.98 -13.07
CA PHE A 415 6.31 20.29 -12.10
C PHE A 415 7.67 20.98 -11.97
N ASP A 416 8.06 21.31 -10.73
CA ASP A 416 9.32 21.98 -10.46
C ASP A 416 10.48 21.00 -10.29
N LEU A 417 11.28 20.86 -11.36
CA LEU A 417 12.51 20.07 -11.39
C LEU A 417 13.61 20.53 -10.43
N ASN A 418 13.47 21.72 -9.84
CA ASN A 418 14.46 22.33 -8.94
C ASN A 418 13.96 22.48 -7.50
N PHE A 419 12.78 21.93 -7.20
CA PHE A 419 12.16 21.91 -5.88
C PHE A 419 12.22 23.25 -5.12
N ARG A 420 11.93 24.37 -5.79
CA ARG A 420 12.07 25.72 -5.23
C ARG A 420 10.87 26.12 -4.39
N THR A 421 11.11 26.46 -3.11
CA THR A 421 10.04 26.94 -2.23
C THR A 421 9.84 28.45 -2.27
N ASP A 422 10.81 29.24 -2.74
CA ASP A 422 10.66 30.69 -2.87
C ASP A 422 9.53 31.07 -3.84
N ARG A 423 9.30 30.24 -4.88
CA ARG A 423 8.15 30.37 -5.79
C ARG A 423 6.82 30.17 -5.07
N ILE A 424 6.78 29.25 -4.13
CA ILE A 424 5.60 28.96 -3.30
C ILE A 424 5.35 30.14 -2.36
N GLU A 425 6.41 30.64 -1.72
CA GLU A 425 6.34 31.79 -0.82
C GLU A 425 5.82 33.05 -1.53
N SER A 426 6.18 33.23 -2.80
CA SER A 426 5.68 34.34 -3.62
C SER A 426 4.16 34.35 -3.81
N LEU A 427 3.47 33.21 -3.59
CA LEU A 427 2.02 33.07 -3.72
C LEU A 427 1.28 33.16 -2.37
N ARG A 428 1.99 33.35 -1.26
CA ARG A 428 1.40 33.43 0.08
C ARG A 428 0.33 34.52 0.15
N GLY A 429 -0.86 34.15 0.66
CA GLY A 429 -1.97 35.07 0.89
C GLY A 429 -2.60 35.65 -0.38
N GLN A 430 -2.22 35.18 -1.56
CA GLN A 430 -2.80 35.64 -2.82
C GLN A 430 -3.92 34.71 -3.28
N PRO A 431 -4.95 35.22 -4.00
CA PRO A 431 -5.90 34.37 -4.69
C PRO A 431 -5.18 33.42 -5.67
N LEU A 432 -5.48 32.13 -5.62
CA LEU A 432 -4.80 31.11 -6.43
C LEU A 432 -5.55 30.77 -7.72
N ALA A 433 -6.86 31.04 -7.81
CA ALA A 433 -7.68 30.72 -8.98
C ALA A 433 -7.10 31.31 -10.27
N GLY A 434 -6.97 30.48 -11.30
CA GLY A 434 -6.44 30.84 -12.63
C GLY A 434 -4.92 31.07 -12.68
N LYS A 435 -4.19 30.99 -11.56
CA LYS A 435 -2.74 31.17 -11.55
C LYS A 435 -2.02 29.90 -11.96
N LYS A 436 -0.92 30.06 -12.68
CA LYS A 436 0.01 28.96 -12.94
C LYS A 436 0.66 28.51 -11.63
N ILE A 437 0.49 27.24 -11.29
CA ILE A 437 1.06 26.63 -10.09
C ILE A 437 2.33 25.88 -10.50
N HIS A 438 3.48 26.47 -10.18
CA HIS A 438 4.80 25.92 -10.48
C HIS A 438 5.44 25.40 -9.20
N THR A 439 5.29 24.10 -8.93
CA THR A 439 5.76 23.46 -7.70
C THR A 439 5.84 21.94 -7.88
N TYR A 440 6.02 21.20 -6.80
CA TYR A 440 6.07 19.73 -6.72
C TYR A 440 5.07 19.25 -5.66
N CYS A 441 4.89 17.94 -5.49
CA CYS A 441 3.83 17.37 -4.64
C CYS A 441 3.85 17.91 -3.19
N ALA A 442 4.98 17.86 -2.47
CA ALA A 442 5.08 18.44 -1.13
C ALA A 442 5.03 19.98 -1.13
N GLY A 443 5.47 20.62 -2.21
CA GLY A 443 5.30 22.06 -2.39
C GLY A 443 3.84 22.49 -2.52
N LEU A 444 2.96 21.64 -3.08
CA LEU A 444 1.51 21.86 -3.09
C LEU A 444 0.93 21.89 -1.67
N LEU A 445 1.34 20.95 -0.80
CA LEU A 445 0.96 20.97 0.62
C LEU A 445 1.37 22.28 1.29
N LEU A 446 2.61 22.69 1.07
CA LEU A 446 3.14 23.92 1.61
C LEU A 446 2.37 25.15 1.11
N LEU A 447 2.04 25.19 -0.19
CA LEU A 447 1.25 26.28 -0.78
C LEU A 447 -0.10 26.43 -0.08
N CYS A 448 -0.82 25.32 0.13
CA CYS A 448 -2.10 25.33 0.81
C CYS A 448 -1.97 25.71 2.29
N ALA A 449 -0.95 25.20 3.00
CA ALA A 449 -0.65 25.59 4.37
C ALA A 449 -0.41 27.11 4.48
N MET A 450 0.32 27.71 3.53
CA MET A 450 0.62 29.14 3.48
C MET A 450 -0.59 30.03 3.16
N GLN A 451 -1.74 29.46 2.75
CA GLN A 451 -3.00 30.20 2.65
C GLN A 451 -3.76 30.27 3.98
N SER A 452 -3.29 29.55 5.01
CA SER A 452 -3.80 29.66 6.38
C SER A 452 -3.02 30.71 7.19
N SER A 453 -3.53 31.03 8.38
CA SER A 453 -2.83 31.86 9.37
C SER A 453 -1.74 31.12 10.15
N ALA A 454 -1.66 29.79 10.02
CA ALA A 454 -0.73 28.98 10.80
C ALA A 454 0.72 29.12 10.27
N PRO A 455 1.72 29.15 11.16
CA PRO A 455 3.12 29.21 10.76
C PRO A 455 3.56 27.93 10.03
N ARG A 456 4.53 28.06 9.13
CA ARG A 456 5.13 26.94 8.38
C ARG A 456 5.58 25.79 9.29
N ALA A 457 6.13 26.11 10.47
CA ALA A 457 6.63 25.12 11.43
C ALA A 457 5.54 24.19 11.97
N ASP A 458 4.26 24.57 11.89
CA ASP A 458 3.15 23.69 12.27
C ASP A 458 2.96 22.53 11.28
N PHE A 459 3.51 22.65 10.07
CA PHE A 459 3.37 21.68 8.98
C PHE A 459 4.68 20.98 8.60
N PHE A 460 5.79 21.72 8.61
CA PHE A 460 7.13 21.21 8.27
C PHE A 460 8.12 21.70 9.34
N PRO A 461 8.14 21.06 10.54
CA PRO A 461 8.94 21.52 11.68
C PRO A 461 10.42 21.14 11.59
N LEU A 462 10.75 20.12 10.80
CA LEU A 462 12.12 19.64 10.63
C LEU A 462 12.72 20.27 9.36
N PRO A 463 13.90 20.93 9.45
CA PRO A 463 14.63 21.35 8.28
C PRO A 463 15.16 20.10 7.57
N GLU A 464 14.99 20.08 6.25
CA GLU A 464 15.42 18.97 5.39
C GLU A 464 16.54 19.43 4.48
N HIS A 465 17.49 18.54 4.24
CA HIS A 465 18.56 18.74 3.28
C HIS A 465 18.57 17.58 2.28
N PRO A 466 19.18 17.78 1.10
CA PRO A 466 19.49 16.65 0.22
C PRO A 466 20.32 15.59 0.97
N ALA A 467 20.17 14.31 0.62
CA ALA A 467 20.79 13.16 1.30
C ALA A 467 22.34 13.16 1.42
N GLY A 468 23.01 14.17 0.86
CA GLY A 468 24.46 14.37 0.89
C GLY A 468 25.19 13.52 -0.16
N GLY A 469 26.48 13.27 0.09
CA GLY A 469 27.35 12.50 -0.81
C GLY A 469 27.40 13.09 -2.23
N ASN A 470 27.40 12.22 -3.24
CA ASN A 470 27.37 12.60 -4.65
C ASN A 470 25.97 12.97 -5.16
N THR A 471 24.91 12.82 -4.35
CA THR A 471 23.51 12.97 -4.81
C THR A 471 23.27 14.34 -5.44
N VAL A 472 23.67 15.43 -4.78
CA VAL A 472 23.49 16.81 -5.30
C VAL A 472 24.25 17.00 -6.62
N THR A 473 25.49 16.54 -6.69
CA THR A 473 26.31 16.64 -7.92
C THR A 473 25.74 15.81 -9.06
N ASN A 474 25.22 14.61 -8.78
CA ASN A 474 24.61 13.74 -9.78
C ASN A 474 23.30 14.33 -10.32
N LEU A 475 22.44 14.87 -9.45
CA LEU A 475 21.20 15.53 -9.86
C LEU A 475 21.48 16.80 -10.67
N ALA A 476 22.49 17.58 -10.31
CA ALA A 476 22.91 18.76 -11.07
C ALA A 476 23.28 18.43 -12.53
N ARG A 477 23.85 17.25 -12.80
CA ARG A 477 24.15 16.80 -14.18
C ARG A 477 22.90 16.55 -15.02
N LEU A 478 21.80 16.20 -14.36
CA LEU A 478 20.49 16.05 -14.98
C LEU A 478 19.76 17.39 -15.12
N GLY A 479 20.34 18.50 -14.64
CA GLY A 479 19.66 19.80 -14.60
C GLY A 479 18.67 19.95 -13.45
N LEU A 480 18.79 19.11 -12.42
CA LEU A 480 17.96 19.12 -11.22
C LEU A 480 18.73 19.75 -10.06
N SER A 481 18.04 20.44 -9.16
CA SER A 481 18.64 21.02 -7.95
C SER A 481 17.61 21.06 -6.82
N PHE A 482 18.04 21.39 -5.60
CA PHE A 482 17.13 21.61 -4.48
C PHE A 482 17.17 23.07 -4.07
N GLY A 483 15.98 23.69 -3.96
CA GLY A 483 15.85 25.03 -3.41
C GLY A 483 16.17 25.09 -1.92
N GLU A 484 16.45 26.30 -1.42
CA GLU A 484 16.51 26.56 0.01
C GLU A 484 15.17 26.20 0.67
N ASN A 485 15.20 25.69 1.91
CA ASN A 485 13.99 25.30 2.66
C ASN A 485 13.09 24.28 1.94
N PHE A 486 13.69 23.42 1.12
CA PHE A 486 13.06 22.24 0.54
C PHE A 486 12.24 21.45 1.58
N VAL A 487 11.12 20.86 1.14
CA VAL A 487 10.26 19.98 1.95
C VAL A 487 9.98 18.69 1.21
N SER A 488 9.90 17.58 1.92
CA SER A 488 9.51 16.29 1.34
C SER A 488 8.09 15.88 1.74
N PRO A 489 7.47 14.95 1.00
CA PRO A 489 6.28 14.24 1.44
C PRO A 489 6.38 13.68 2.87
N THR A 490 7.56 13.20 3.24
CA THR A 490 7.81 12.61 4.57
C THR A 490 7.92 13.67 5.66
N GLY A 491 8.45 14.87 5.36
CA GLY A 491 8.54 15.97 6.30
C GLY A 491 7.20 16.36 6.93
N ALA A 492 6.11 16.27 6.15
CA ALA A 492 4.74 16.55 6.61
C ALA A 492 4.26 15.61 7.74
N LEU A 493 4.85 14.41 7.87
CA LEU A 493 4.53 13.47 8.94
C LEU A 493 4.78 14.08 10.33
N PHE A 494 5.82 14.90 10.47
CA PHE A 494 6.25 15.44 11.75
C PHE A 494 5.44 16.65 12.22
N ALA A 495 4.47 17.11 11.43
CA ALA A 495 3.59 18.25 11.74
C ALA A 495 2.90 18.11 13.10
N PRO A 496 3.22 18.96 14.11
CA PRO A 496 2.78 18.76 15.49
C PRO A 496 1.26 18.90 15.70
N LYS A 497 0.60 19.70 14.85
CA LYS A 497 -0.85 19.99 14.94
C LYS A 497 -1.71 19.16 14.00
N MET A 498 -1.10 18.19 13.32
CA MET A 498 -1.78 17.32 12.36
C MET A 498 -1.98 15.93 12.97
N GLN A 499 -3.22 15.49 13.14
CA GLN A 499 -3.59 14.18 13.69
C GLN A 499 -3.73 13.13 12.58
N ILE A 500 -3.27 11.90 12.81
CA ILE A 500 -3.56 10.78 11.90
C ILE A 500 -5.03 10.37 12.09
N VAL A 501 -5.86 10.58 11.07
CA VAL A 501 -7.30 10.28 11.09
C VAL A 501 -7.71 9.15 10.15
N GLY A 502 -6.80 8.70 9.31
CA GLY A 502 -7.01 7.59 8.39
C GLY A 502 -5.72 6.84 8.12
N THR A 503 -5.81 5.53 7.99
CA THR A 503 -4.68 4.66 7.63
C THR A 503 -5.20 3.49 6.81
N ARG A 504 -4.45 3.02 5.82
CA ARG A 504 -4.70 1.72 5.20
C ARG A 504 -4.03 0.62 6.02
N HIS A 505 -4.70 -0.53 6.15
CA HIS A 505 -4.01 -1.74 6.62
C HIS A 505 -2.81 -2.04 5.71
N SER A 506 -1.64 -2.25 6.29
CA SER A 506 -0.43 -2.56 5.53
C SER A 506 -0.65 -3.78 4.64
N MET A 507 -0.41 -3.60 3.35
CA MET A 507 -0.38 -4.69 2.37
C MET A 507 1.06 -5.02 2.04
N TYR A 508 1.32 -6.31 1.85
CA TYR A 508 2.60 -6.79 1.38
C TYR A 508 2.44 -7.36 -0.03
N ASP A 509 3.19 -6.79 -0.96
CA ASP A 509 3.32 -7.26 -2.32
C ASP A 509 4.81 -7.52 -2.62
N PRO A 510 5.22 -8.78 -2.82
CA PRO A 510 6.61 -9.13 -3.14
C PRO A 510 7.13 -8.43 -4.40
N THR A 511 6.24 -8.17 -5.35
CA THR A 511 6.58 -7.50 -6.60
C THR A 511 7.01 -6.05 -6.33
N ARG A 512 6.39 -5.40 -5.35
CA ARG A 512 6.66 -4.03 -4.91
C ARG A 512 7.87 -3.96 -3.99
N GLU A 513 8.10 -4.98 -3.16
CA GLU A 513 9.35 -5.14 -2.39
C GLU A 513 10.56 -5.15 -3.33
N ILE A 514 10.50 -5.91 -4.43
CA ILE A 514 11.59 -5.95 -5.42
C ILE A 514 11.82 -4.56 -6.01
N GLN A 515 10.76 -3.85 -6.41
CA GLN A 515 10.88 -2.49 -6.94
C GLN A 515 11.50 -1.52 -5.93
N GLU A 516 11.04 -1.53 -4.67
CA GLU A 516 11.56 -0.67 -3.61
C GLU A 516 13.04 -0.93 -3.36
N VAL A 517 13.48 -2.20 -3.27
CA VAL A 517 14.90 -2.53 -3.11
C VAL A 517 15.74 -2.05 -4.29
N VAL A 518 15.23 -2.17 -5.53
CA VAL A 518 15.92 -1.69 -6.73
C VAL A 518 16.04 -0.16 -6.72
N TYR A 519 14.98 0.57 -6.36
CA TYR A 519 15.00 2.03 -6.26
C TYR A 519 15.88 2.52 -5.11
N ASP A 520 15.84 1.87 -3.95
CA ASP A 520 16.68 2.18 -2.80
C ASP A 520 18.16 1.92 -3.13
N HIS A 521 18.47 0.83 -3.85
CA HIS A 521 19.82 0.57 -4.36
C HIS A 521 20.28 1.70 -5.28
N PHE A 522 19.46 2.10 -6.27
CA PHE A 522 19.79 3.22 -7.15
C PHE A 522 20.10 4.50 -6.37
N ALA A 523 19.26 4.85 -5.39
CA ALA A 523 19.44 6.08 -4.62
C ALA A 523 20.66 6.00 -3.67
N GLN A 524 20.99 4.83 -3.13
CA GLN A 524 22.24 4.61 -2.42
C GLN A 524 23.46 4.77 -3.33
N GLN A 525 23.44 4.20 -4.55
CA GLN A 525 24.50 4.36 -5.52
C GLN A 525 24.64 5.83 -6.00
N LEU A 526 23.54 6.58 -6.11
CA LEU A 526 23.59 8.02 -6.38
C LEU A 526 24.35 8.81 -5.30
N LYS A 527 24.31 8.35 -4.05
CA LYS A 527 25.06 8.95 -2.95
C LYS A 527 26.53 8.56 -3.00
N ASP A 528 26.81 7.29 -3.29
CA ASP A 528 28.15 6.71 -3.14
C ASP A 528 29.01 6.86 -4.40
N ARG A 529 28.40 6.91 -5.59
CA ARG A 529 29.09 6.86 -6.88
C ARG A 529 28.68 8.00 -7.81
N ARG A 530 29.44 8.14 -8.88
CA ARG A 530 29.18 9.09 -9.97
C ARG A 530 28.15 8.50 -10.92
N LEU A 531 27.06 9.23 -11.17
CA LEU A 531 26.06 8.86 -12.17
C LEU A 531 26.61 9.07 -13.59
N ASN A 532 26.58 8.00 -14.38
CA ASN A 532 26.95 7.97 -15.79
C ASN A 532 25.78 7.34 -16.59
N PRO A 533 24.73 8.11 -16.92
CA PRO A 533 23.61 7.59 -17.68
C PRO A 533 24.07 7.16 -19.07
N SER A 534 23.69 5.95 -19.47
CA SER A 534 23.85 5.49 -20.85
C SER A 534 22.46 5.50 -21.50
N PRO A 535 22.04 6.55 -22.22
CA PRO A 535 20.75 6.56 -22.89
C PRO A 535 20.72 5.56 -24.06
N ASP A 536 19.56 5.01 -24.39
CA ASP A 536 19.36 4.28 -25.65
C ASP A 536 19.23 5.24 -26.85
N LEU A 537 19.04 4.70 -28.06
CA LEU A 537 18.90 5.50 -29.28
C LEU A 537 17.70 6.46 -29.21
N TYR A 538 16.55 5.99 -28.69
CA TYR A 538 15.34 6.80 -28.59
C TYR A 538 15.54 7.96 -27.60
N GLN A 539 16.09 7.67 -26.43
CA GLN A 539 16.41 8.65 -25.40
C GLN A 539 17.45 9.66 -25.88
N SER A 540 18.46 9.21 -26.64
CA SER A 540 19.50 10.07 -27.24
C SER A 540 18.90 11.02 -28.29
N VAL A 541 18.02 10.52 -29.15
CA VAL A 541 17.29 11.35 -30.13
C VAL A 541 16.41 12.36 -29.39
N ARG A 542 15.67 11.95 -28.36
CA ARG A 542 14.86 12.86 -27.53
C ARG A 542 15.71 13.97 -26.91
N LEU A 543 16.90 13.65 -26.40
CA LEU A 543 17.81 14.64 -25.82
C LEU A 543 18.32 15.62 -26.88
N ALA A 544 18.76 15.13 -28.04
CA ALA A 544 19.22 15.98 -29.14
C ALA A 544 18.10 16.91 -29.66
N LEU A 545 16.86 16.40 -29.73
CA LEU A 545 15.70 17.22 -30.06
C LEU A 545 15.42 18.28 -28.99
N ALA A 546 15.56 17.95 -27.70
CA ALA A 546 15.37 18.90 -26.61
C ALA A 546 16.42 20.02 -26.63
N GLU A 547 17.67 19.69 -26.96
CA GLU A 547 18.75 20.67 -27.14
C GLU A 547 18.47 21.57 -28.35
N ALA A 548 18.06 21.00 -29.49
CA ALA A 548 17.67 21.77 -30.67
C ALA A 548 16.44 22.66 -30.39
N ALA A 549 15.52 22.23 -29.53
CA ALA A 549 14.33 22.97 -29.15
C ALA A 549 14.64 24.28 -28.40
N GLN A 550 15.80 24.39 -27.73
CA GLN A 550 16.21 25.62 -27.05
C GLN A 550 16.28 26.82 -28.02
N GLN A 551 16.57 26.56 -29.29
CA GLN A 551 16.68 27.59 -30.34
C GLN A 551 15.48 27.58 -31.30
N ASN A 552 14.51 26.68 -31.11
CA ASN A 552 13.36 26.52 -32.01
C ASN A 552 12.03 26.43 -31.23
N PRO A 553 11.26 27.54 -31.14
CA PRO A 553 10.00 27.58 -30.40
C PRO A 553 8.92 26.61 -30.90
N LEU A 554 8.90 26.30 -32.21
CA LEU A 554 7.93 25.35 -32.76
C LEU A 554 8.26 23.93 -32.32
N LEU A 555 9.54 23.56 -32.34
CA LEU A 555 10.01 22.28 -31.85
C LEU A 555 9.78 22.15 -30.33
N ALA A 556 10.07 23.20 -29.56
CA ALA A 556 9.82 23.22 -28.12
C ALA A 556 8.34 22.96 -27.77
N ARG A 557 7.41 23.62 -28.47
CA ARG A 557 5.97 23.38 -28.29
C ARG A 557 5.56 21.96 -28.69
N ALA A 558 6.08 21.45 -29.80
CA ALA A 558 5.79 20.09 -30.25
C ALA A 558 6.28 19.05 -29.24
N MET A 559 7.49 19.21 -28.72
CA MET A 559 8.06 18.33 -27.70
C MET A 559 7.32 18.40 -26.37
N ALA A 560 7.02 19.61 -25.88
CA ALA A 560 6.26 19.80 -24.64
C ALA A 560 4.87 19.15 -24.74
N SER A 561 4.19 19.32 -25.88
CA SER A 561 2.91 18.67 -26.16
C SER A 561 3.03 17.13 -26.19
N ALA A 562 4.01 16.60 -26.92
CA ALA A 562 4.25 15.15 -27.01
C ALA A 562 4.56 14.52 -25.65
N ALA A 563 5.31 15.22 -24.80
CA ALA A 563 5.64 14.79 -23.44
C ALA A 563 4.55 15.11 -22.40
N LYS A 564 3.48 15.82 -22.78
CA LYS A 564 2.41 16.30 -21.89
C LYS A 564 2.96 17.12 -20.70
N VAL A 565 3.88 18.04 -20.98
CA VAL A 565 4.49 18.94 -19.99
C VAL A 565 4.29 20.41 -20.38
N SER A 566 4.51 21.32 -19.44
CA SER A 566 4.43 22.76 -19.70
C SER A 566 5.46 23.18 -20.77
N THR A 567 5.10 24.12 -21.65
CA THR A 567 6.02 24.69 -22.64
C THR A 567 7.18 25.47 -22.02
N ASP A 568 7.06 25.85 -20.75
CA ASP A 568 8.06 26.63 -20.02
C ASP A 568 8.97 25.75 -19.15
N ILE A 569 8.84 24.42 -19.28
CA ILE A 569 9.76 23.48 -18.61
C ILE A 569 11.12 23.51 -19.31
N ASP A 570 12.19 23.30 -18.54
CA ASP A 570 13.49 23.01 -19.13
C ASP A 570 13.43 21.63 -19.81
N LEU A 571 13.21 21.62 -21.12
CA LEU A 571 13.07 20.40 -21.92
C LEU A 571 14.33 19.54 -21.89
N VAL A 572 15.52 20.13 -21.73
CA VAL A 572 16.78 19.38 -21.68
C VAL A 572 16.89 18.68 -20.34
N ALA A 573 16.65 19.39 -19.23
CA ALA A 573 16.63 18.78 -17.90
C ALA A 573 15.55 17.70 -17.80
N ALA A 574 14.35 17.98 -18.32
CA ALA A 574 13.24 17.02 -18.38
C ALA A 574 13.61 15.77 -19.20
N ALA A 575 14.25 15.93 -20.37
CA ALA A 575 14.66 14.80 -21.20
C ALA A 575 15.75 13.94 -20.52
N LYS A 576 16.71 14.57 -19.83
CA LYS A 576 17.76 13.87 -19.06
C LYS A 576 17.17 13.10 -17.89
N ALA A 577 16.30 13.74 -17.09
CA ALA A 577 15.60 13.11 -15.98
C ALA A 577 14.72 11.95 -16.47
N ALA A 578 13.94 12.16 -17.54
CA ALA A 578 13.10 11.12 -18.13
C ALA A 578 13.90 9.91 -18.60
N ALA A 579 15.09 10.11 -19.21
CA ALA A 579 15.93 9.00 -19.63
C ALA A 579 16.40 8.13 -18.45
N VAL A 580 16.79 8.76 -17.34
CA VAL A 580 17.19 8.02 -16.13
C VAL A 580 16.00 7.30 -15.50
N VAL A 581 14.86 7.98 -15.32
CA VAL A 581 13.67 7.40 -14.68
C VAL A 581 13.09 6.25 -15.51
N GLU A 582 12.97 6.40 -16.84
CA GLU A 582 12.44 5.34 -17.71
C GLU A 582 13.32 4.10 -17.70
N THR A 583 14.66 4.26 -17.74
CA THR A 583 15.57 3.12 -17.66
C THR A 583 15.55 2.45 -16.28
N LEU A 584 15.44 3.24 -15.22
CA LEU A 584 15.30 2.74 -13.85
C LEU A 584 13.99 1.97 -13.67
N ASP A 585 12.87 2.52 -14.12
CA ASP A 585 11.56 1.86 -14.10
C ASP A 585 11.57 0.58 -14.93
N GLN A 586 12.17 0.59 -16.11
CA GLN A 586 12.31 -0.61 -16.94
C GLN A 586 13.05 -1.72 -16.19
N ILE A 587 14.18 -1.41 -15.55
CA ILE A 587 14.95 -2.42 -14.77
C ILE A 587 14.14 -2.94 -13.58
N ALA A 588 13.47 -2.04 -12.85
CA ALA A 588 12.61 -2.42 -11.72
C ALA A 588 11.41 -3.28 -12.16
N PHE A 589 10.81 -2.97 -13.32
CA PHE A 589 9.67 -3.70 -13.87
C PHE A 589 10.10 -5.06 -14.45
N ASP A 590 11.25 -5.14 -15.11
CA ASP A 590 11.81 -6.40 -15.60
C ASP A 590 12.13 -7.35 -14.44
N ALA A 591 12.72 -6.84 -13.35
CA ALA A 591 12.97 -7.62 -12.15
C ALA A 591 11.65 -8.13 -11.52
N ARG A 592 10.66 -7.24 -11.42
CA ARG A 592 9.31 -7.56 -10.92
C ARG A 592 8.63 -8.64 -11.75
N ASP A 593 8.61 -8.47 -13.06
CA ASP A 593 7.91 -9.37 -13.99
C ASP A 593 8.64 -10.70 -14.10
N GLY A 594 9.98 -10.66 -14.02
CA GLY A 594 10.82 -11.84 -13.87
C GLY A 594 10.45 -12.67 -12.63
N PHE A 595 10.25 -12.03 -11.48
CA PHE A 595 9.79 -12.72 -10.26
C PHE A 595 8.42 -13.38 -10.47
N THR A 596 7.46 -12.65 -11.03
CA THR A 596 6.12 -13.18 -11.29
C THR A 596 6.17 -14.38 -12.23
N GLY A 597 6.91 -14.26 -13.33
CA GLY A 597 7.12 -15.33 -14.31
C GLY A 597 7.78 -16.57 -13.68
N ALA A 598 8.85 -16.40 -12.90
CA ALA A 598 9.52 -17.50 -12.23
C ALA A 598 8.64 -18.20 -11.19
N ARG A 599 7.93 -17.43 -10.36
CA ARG A 599 7.02 -17.98 -9.35
C ARG A 599 5.88 -18.78 -9.98
N MET A 600 5.28 -18.26 -11.06
CA MET A 600 4.25 -18.98 -11.81
C MET A 600 4.83 -20.24 -12.44
N ALA A 601 5.97 -20.14 -13.14
CA ALA A 601 6.61 -21.25 -13.82
C ALA A 601 6.96 -22.41 -12.88
N ILE A 602 7.50 -22.13 -11.69
CA ILE A 602 7.85 -23.16 -10.70
C ILE A 602 6.60 -23.86 -10.15
N ARG A 603 5.47 -23.15 -10.04
CA ARG A 603 4.21 -23.67 -9.48
C ARG A 603 3.30 -24.36 -10.50
N ALA A 604 3.52 -24.20 -11.80
CA ALA A 604 2.59 -24.62 -12.85
C ALA A 604 2.52 -26.14 -13.15
N GLY A 605 2.98 -27.02 -12.26
CA GLY A 605 2.97 -28.49 -12.48
C GLY A 605 4.05 -28.97 -13.46
N ASP A 606 4.09 -30.24 -13.83
CA ASP A 606 5.07 -30.73 -14.82
C ASP A 606 4.65 -30.42 -16.26
N GLU A 607 5.53 -30.69 -17.24
CA GLU A 607 5.25 -30.40 -18.65
C GLU A 607 4.03 -31.18 -19.18
N ALA A 608 3.86 -32.43 -18.74
CA ALA A 608 2.71 -33.24 -19.11
C ALA A 608 1.40 -32.59 -18.62
N THR A 609 1.39 -32.08 -17.39
CA THR A 609 0.27 -31.33 -16.82
C THR A 609 -0.04 -30.10 -17.66
N LEU A 610 0.97 -29.29 -17.99
CA LEU A 610 0.80 -28.07 -18.80
C LEU A 610 0.14 -28.38 -20.15
N ARG A 611 0.63 -29.39 -20.87
CA ARG A 611 0.05 -29.85 -22.14
C ARG A 611 -1.38 -30.33 -21.97
N SER A 612 -1.67 -31.11 -20.93
CA SER A 612 -3.01 -31.61 -20.65
C SER A 612 -4.03 -30.51 -20.29
N THR A 613 -3.55 -29.41 -19.72
CA THR A 613 -4.35 -28.22 -19.39
C THR A 613 -4.51 -27.24 -20.56
N GLY A 614 -3.98 -27.58 -21.75
CA GLY A 614 -4.16 -26.78 -22.97
C GLY A 614 -3.24 -25.57 -23.08
N TYR A 615 -2.08 -25.58 -22.43
CA TYR A 615 -1.07 -24.54 -22.67
C TYR A 615 -0.43 -24.71 -24.05
N GLU A 616 -0.30 -23.60 -24.78
CA GLU A 616 0.40 -23.54 -26.07
C GLU A 616 1.91 -23.82 -25.93
N ASP A 617 2.53 -24.35 -26.98
CA ASP A 617 3.96 -24.72 -26.98
C ASP A 617 4.89 -23.56 -26.64
N GLU A 618 4.56 -22.34 -27.09
CA GLU A 618 5.33 -21.12 -26.76
C GLU A 618 5.25 -20.78 -25.25
N ALA A 619 4.07 -20.93 -24.65
CA ALA A 619 3.88 -20.72 -23.22
C ALA A 619 4.62 -21.77 -22.39
N ILE A 620 4.62 -23.03 -22.85
CA ILE A 620 5.40 -24.11 -22.24
C ILE A 620 6.89 -23.80 -22.33
N ALA A 621 7.39 -23.38 -23.49
CA ALA A 621 8.79 -23.02 -23.68
C ALA A 621 9.21 -21.87 -22.75
N ALA A 622 8.37 -20.85 -22.59
CA ALA A 622 8.61 -19.74 -21.66
C ALA A 622 8.66 -20.23 -20.20
N ILE A 623 7.75 -21.12 -19.78
CA ILE A 623 7.75 -21.73 -18.44
C ILE A 623 9.04 -22.55 -18.21
N LEU A 624 9.44 -23.36 -19.19
CA LEU A 624 10.66 -24.17 -19.11
C LEU A 624 11.93 -23.30 -19.03
N ALA A 625 11.96 -22.16 -19.73
CA ALA A 625 13.07 -21.21 -19.64
C ALA A 625 13.24 -20.65 -18.22
N TYR A 626 12.15 -20.29 -17.54
CA TYR A 626 12.19 -19.87 -16.14
C TYR A 626 12.65 -20.99 -15.21
N ARG A 627 12.17 -22.23 -15.41
CA ARG A 627 12.61 -23.39 -14.63
C ARG A 627 14.08 -23.69 -14.80
N SER A 628 14.60 -23.58 -16.03
CA SER A 628 16.02 -23.76 -16.32
C SER A 628 16.88 -22.73 -15.59
N ARG A 629 16.47 -21.45 -15.61
CA ARG A 629 17.13 -20.36 -14.87
C ARG A 629 17.14 -20.60 -13.35
N HIS A 630 16.08 -21.19 -12.82
CA HIS A 630 15.86 -21.43 -11.38
C HIS A 630 15.85 -22.92 -11.03
N ASN A 631 16.70 -23.73 -11.67
CA ASN A 631 16.66 -25.19 -11.59
C ASN A 631 16.72 -25.71 -10.14
N ALA A 632 17.63 -25.17 -9.32
CA ALA A 632 17.79 -25.57 -7.93
C ALA A 632 16.54 -25.28 -7.08
N LEU A 633 15.86 -24.15 -7.32
CA LEU A 633 14.60 -23.84 -6.64
C LEU A 633 13.47 -24.74 -7.12
N TYR A 634 13.41 -25.03 -8.42
CA TYR A 634 12.42 -25.94 -9.00
C TYR A 634 12.57 -27.37 -8.47
N ASP A 635 13.80 -27.89 -8.40
CA ASP A 635 14.07 -29.24 -7.91
C ASP A 635 13.71 -29.38 -6.42
N ARG A 636 14.08 -28.42 -5.59
CA ARG A 636 13.70 -28.39 -4.17
C ARG A 636 12.19 -28.25 -3.98
N TRP A 637 11.52 -27.43 -4.79
CA TRP A 637 10.07 -27.28 -4.79
C TRP A 637 9.38 -28.61 -5.12
N ARG A 638 9.82 -29.28 -6.19
CA ARG A 638 9.30 -30.60 -6.58
C ARG A 638 9.54 -31.68 -5.54
N ALA A 639 10.66 -31.60 -4.83
CA ALA A 639 10.99 -32.52 -3.74
C ALA A 639 10.23 -32.21 -2.44
N GLY A 640 9.37 -31.17 -2.40
CA GLY A 640 8.67 -30.74 -1.18
C GLY A 640 9.59 -30.14 -0.12
N GLN A 641 10.82 -29.76 -0.49
CA GLN A 641 11.83 -29.18 0.39
C GLN A 641 11.75 -27.65 0.49
N LEU A 642 10.83 -27.04 -0.25
CA LEU A 642 10.53 -25.62 -0.20
C LEU A 642 9.05 -25.42 0.08
N SER A 643 8.75 -24.69 1.15
CA SER A 643 7.44 -24.11 1.34
C SER A 643 7.18 -23.00 0.31
N PRO A 644 5.90 -22.66 0.03
CA PRO A 644 5.55 -21.54 -0.86
C PRO A 644 6.19 -20.21 -0.45
N ARG A 645 6.39 -20.04 0.87
CA ARG A 645 7.05 -18.88 1.45
C ARG A 645 8.54 -18.86 1.17
N GLU A 646 9.25 -19.96 1.41
CA GLU A 646 10.71 -20.01 1.17
C GLU A 646 11.01 -19.77 -0.31
N LEU A 647 10.22 -20.39 -1.21
CA LEU A 647 10.31 -20.11 -2.64
C LEU A 647 10.16 -18.61 -2.95
N ARG A 648 9.15 -17.95 -2.36
CA ARG A 648 8.94 -16.51 -2.53
C ARG A 648 10.13 -15.70 -2.04
N VAL A 649 10.65 -15.97 -0.85
CA VAL A 649 11.78 -15.24 -0.25
C VAL A 649 13.03 -15.37 -1.12
N GLU A 650 13.34 -16.58 -1.58
CA GLU A 650 14.50 -16.82 -2.47
C GLU A 650 14.35 -16.10 -3.81
N LEU A 651 13.15 -16.15 -4.43
CA LEU A 651 12.90 -15.45 -5.69
C LEU A 651 12.96 -13.93 -5.52
N VAL A 652 12.40 -13.36 -4.44
CA VAL A 652 12.51 -11.92 -4.15
C VAL A 652 13.98 -11.52 -4.04
N LYS A 653 14.78 -12.26 -3.26
CA LYS A 653 16.20 -12.01 -3.08
C LYS A 653 16.96 -12.04 -4.42
N TYR A 654 16.69 -13.05 -5.25
CA TYR A 654 17.29 -13.18 -6.57
C TYR A 654 16.95 -11.98 -7.46
N TYR A 655 15.66 -11.65 -7.61
CA TYR A 655 15.24 -10.61 -8.55
C TYR A 655 15.57 -9.19 -8.09
N ALA A 656 15.63 -8.94 -6.77
CA ALA A 656 16.16 -7.71 -6.22
C ALA A 656 17.66 -7.54 -6.54
N SER A 657 18.45 -8.61 -6.36
CA SER A 657 19.90 -8.60 -6.67
C SER A 657 20.13 -8.43 -8.17
N TYR A 658 19.37 -9.15 -9.01
CA TYR A 658 19.39 -9.01 -10.46
C TYR A 658 19.11 -7.57 -10.91
N GLY A 659 18.10 -6.91 -10.34
CA GLY A 659 17.80 -5.52 -10.64
C GLY A 659 18.93 -4.57 -10.22
N ALA A 660 19.50 -4.75 -9.02
CA ALA A 660 20.63 -3.96 -8.53
C ALA A 660 21.87 -4.08 -9.43
N GLU A 661 22.23 -5.30 -9.85
CA GLU A 661 23.35 -5.53 -10.77
C GLU A 661 23.15 -4.86 -12.13
N ARG A 662 21.93 -4.93 -12.67
CA ARG A 662 21.58 -4.28 -13.95
C ARG A 662 21.65 -2.75 -13.83
N LEU A 663 21.25 -2.19 -12.69
CA LEU A 663 21.40 -0.76 -12.42
C LEU A 663 22.86 -0.34 -12.40
N ASP A 664 23.71 -1.07 -11.69
CA ASP A 664 25.13 -0.76 -11.62
C ASP A 664 25.76 -0.75 -13.01
N GLN A 665 25.47 -1.76 -13.82
CA GLN A 665 25.94 -1.86 -15.21
C GLN A 665 25.44 -0.71 -16.10
N ARG A 666 24.22 -0.22 -15.86
CA ARG A 666 23.59 0.79 -16.71
C ARG A 666 23.90 2.23 -16.33
N PHE A 667 24.15 2.50 -15.04
CA PHE A 667 24.27 3.85 -14.50
C PHE A 667 25.60 4.16 -13.81
N PHE A 668 26.30 3.15 -13.29
CA PHE A 668 27.42 3.34 -12.38
C PHE A 668 28.71 2.64 -12.81
N SER A 669 28.74 2.02 -13.99
CA SER A 669 29.95 1.49 -14.61
C SER A 669 31.05 2.55 -14.71
N ASP A 670 32.29 2.12 -14.48
CA ASP A 670 33.44 2.97 -14.75
C ASP A 670 33.49 3.27 -16.25
N PRO A 671 33.76 4.54 -16.65
CA PRO A 671 33.90 4.87 -18.05
C PRO A 671 35.11 4.11 -18.62
N GLU A 672 34.88 3.28 -19.63
CA GLU A 672 35.94 2.65 -20.44
C GLU A 672 36.80 3.67 -21.17
#